data_AF-A0A7W6GMB6-F1
#
_entry.id   AF-A0A7W6GMB6-F1
#
_cell.length_a   1.000
_cell.length_b   1.000
_cell.length_c   1.000
_cell.angle_alpha   90.00
_cell.angle_beta   90.00
_cell.angle_gamma   90.00
#
_symmetry.space_group_name_H-M   'P 1'
#
loop_
_entity.id
_entity.type
_entity.pdbx_description
1 polymer ?
#
loop_
_entity_poly.entity_id
_entity_poly.type
_entity_poly.pdbx_seq_one_letter_code
_entity_poly.pdbx_strand_id
1 'polypeptide(L)'
;MAQPTKYNRAFNFANQQALTPATPVPANQVEAELNRVKRTTDEIIDNIGLIQRDDGALMNQTVGYDQLQPSLSVGFTLKGYWAAGSDYRTADGVVYDDKFYRAMVTHTSTTANRPDVDTATWEFLFSIADATIPPGSLDIGTVATDGSVTTGKLADGAVGAAKIADGAVGTDALATEGIFRPKLFSHFQRSIPLNMWELGARGSDNEDALVDDTVAIHAAFTQAISEGRELYIPGTNYKMDRYLNTSAARKRVYLSGDPMGRPIFHVPQAVADATGSAGRFIQIGRGNFSDAAGDVTGLALAENVIPGMRRIKLADVTGIRAGMVLTIASNRLWYYDDRGQYYCSEMHLISKVLEATDEVVIDDYTRDVYTIGVDTLYIKAWEPDTGEVNNIGILFPSSGPGAGTRGFMMDRTVNFRAHEVMIEGCTGPGALAITRAWLPRVDNYEVRGGGVELVGGSMGYGMSANSWYGGIVTGLKSRGMRRSIDFDTTSAAQNQSVTRDVIVTDFHITGGNATSGVGEIVQAPEFDSATGWTTSTPWAISGGKATRTGGTTGSLYAAISGFVPGETAYIVAVINSITGGGIRFGFFEDTTQLSVTSYITEPGTYTFPLAVPPSANRLYAQADTNGVSCELESLSLQAPSFFYPDGDAPNYGIGGHGAIEGIVFSKGFISDVQYAINVRNRDTVISDVNFRGRMEYCVYATHGTGLTVRDSNYRRTDFPDKMDSATAWDTTQTDKLPKAFVRLGISTGSGDWKYDGITRISNNDAHGLREAFLSLGITSTYSVKNLFVENDKVVIGAPAGTTFEFIKVEGGSGEARVGYSHIDLGSLHVSNYGAGTYRMLPPVAKFIIGSSGHWPTLDCAVQTGNRQWRFLLNDDLVIRIPNAAPQGERLGVKLIPNGGDGYGDFLVAPGSATLVDIGAIGPDVVGSASILTDGTSDGTDAKFNVFLDATTGDLYLKNRTGTGRRWIVELT
;
A
#
# COMPACT_ATOMS: atom_id res chain seq x y z
N MET A 1 -85.62 -17.07 -22.53
CA MET A 1 -86.65 -16.31 -23.28
C MET A 1 -87.60 -15.67 -22.30
N ALA A 2 -87.99 -14.41 -22.51
CA ALA A 2 -89.08 -13.82 -21.75
C ALA A 2 -90.38 -14.53 -22.16
N GLN A 3 -91.21 -14.88 -21.17
CA GLN A 3 -92.49 -15.53 -21.45
C GLN A 3 -93.45 -14.52 -22.09
N PRO A 4 -94.27 -14.91 -23.09
CA PRO A 4 -95.28 -14.02 -23.65
C PRO A 4 -96.19 -13.50 -22.57
N THR A 5 -96.60 -12.24 -22.69
CA THR A 5 -97.52 -11.58 -21.79
C THR A 5 -98.83 -12.35 -21.78
N LYS A 6 -99.19 -12.94 -20.64
CA LYS A 6 -100.46 -13.67 -20.52
C LYS A 6 -101.63 -12.70 -20.70
N TYR A 7 -102.56 -13.05 -21.60
CA TYR A 7 -103.79 -12.29 -21.76
C TYR A 7 -104.64 -12.40 -20.49
N ASN A 8 -104.88 -11.25 -19.86
CA ASN A 8 -105.83 -11.10 -18.76
C ASN A 8 -106.90 -10.11 -19.21
N ARG A 9 -108.15 -10.59 -19.26
CA ARG A 9 -109.32 -9.77 -19.58
C ARG A 9 -109.46 -8.65 -18.54
N ALA A 10 -109.45 -7.40 -18.99
CA ALA A 10 -109.61 -6.21 -18.15
C ALA A 10 -111.05 -5.68 -18.16
N PHE A 11 -111.83 -5.98 -19.20
CA PHE A 11 -113.20 -5.52 -19.36
C PHE A 11 -114.17 -6.67 -19.66
N ASN A 12 -115.30 -6.72 -18.95
CA ASN A 12 -116.34 -7.73 -19.14
C ASN A 12 -117.51 -7.15 -19.93
N PHE A 13 -117.48 -7.33 -21.24
CA PHE A 13 -118.54 -6.84 -22.14
C PHE A 13 -119.91 -7.43 -21.85
N ALA A 14 -119.99 -8.70 -21.43
CA ALA A 14 -121.27 -9.32 -21.07
C ALA A 14 -121.91 -8.62 -19.86
N ASN A 15 -121.11 -8.28 -18.85
CA ASN A 15 -121.60 -7.53 -17.69
C ASN A 15 -122.02 -6.10 -18.07
N GLN A 16 -121.25 -5.42 -18.94
CA GLN A 16 -121.61 -4.09 -19.43
C GLN A 16 -122.94 -4.09 -20.19
N GLN A 17 -123.13 -5.06 -21.08
CA GLN A 17 -124.36 -5.18 -21.87
C GLN A 17 -125.55 -5.56 -20.98
N ALA A 18 -125.34 -6.36 -19.94
CA ALA A 18 -126.38 -6.71 -18.98
C ALA A 18 -126.82 -5.49 -18.13
N LEU A 19 -125.86 -4.68 -17.68
CA LEU A 19 -126.14 -3.48 -16.87
C LEU A 19 -126.66 -2.30 -17.69
N THR A 20 -126.28 -2.20 -18.96
CA THR A 20 -126.63 -1.08 -19.85
C THR A 20 -126.99 -1.55 -21.27
N PRO A 21 -128.12 -2.25 -21.46
CA PRO A 21 -128.43 -2.97 -22.71
C PRO A 21 -128.66 -2.08 -23.93
N ALA A 22 -129.04 -0.81 -23.74
CA ALA A 22 -129.25 0.14 -24.83
C ALA A 22 -127.98 0.94 -25.19
N THR A 23 -126.93 0.89 -24.35
CA THR A 23 -125.68 1.62 -24.58
C THR A 23 -124.77 0.76 -25.46
N PRO A 24 -124.27 1.29 -26.60
CA PRO A 24 -123.29 0.57 -27.40
C PRO A 24 -122.05 0.20 -26.59
N VAL A 25 -121.44 -0.94 -26.92
CA VAL A 25 -120.21 -1.36 -26.25
C VAL A 25 -119.13 -0.29 -26.47
N PRO A 26 -118.39 0.14 -25.43
CA PRO A 26 -117.39 1.19 -25.59
C PRO A 26 -116.28 0.74 -26.55
N ALA A 27 -116.22 1.35 -27.74
CA ALA A 27 -115.28 0.96 -28.78
C ALA A 27 -113.82 1.00 -28.31
N ASN A 28 -113.46 1.99 -27.47
CA ASN A 28 -112.13 2.09 -26.88
C ASN A 28 -111.76 0.89 -25.98
N GLN A 29 -112.72 0.30 -25.27
CA GLN A 29 -112.50 -0.88 -24.43
C GLN A 29 -112.39 -2.15 -25.29
N VAL A 30 -113.17 -2.26 -26.36
CA VAL A 30 -113.03 -3.34 -27.36
C VAL A 30 -111.65 -3.29 -28.00
N GLU A 31 -111.21 -2.12 -28.46
CA GLU A 31 -109.89 -1.92 -29.05
C GLU A 31 -108.77 -2.24 -28.04
N ALA A 32 -108.94 -1.86 -26.78
CA ALA A 32 -107.97 -2.17 -25.73
C ALA A 32 -107.87 -3.69 -25.45
N GLU A 33 -108.99 -4.42 -25.45
CA GLU A 33 -108.99 -5.88 -25.31
C GLU A 33 -108.35 -6.57 -26.51
N LEU A 34 -108.69 -6.14 -27.74
CA LEU A 34 -108.09 -6.68 -28.96
C LEU A 34 -106.58 -6.39 -29.04
N ASN A 35 -106.14 -5.21 -28.63
CA ASN A 35 -104.71 -4.88 -28.56
C ASN A 35 -103.95 -5.73 -27.53
N ARG A 36 -104.59 -6.08 -26.40
CA ARG A 36 -104.01 -7.02 -25.43
C ARG A 36 -103.87 -8.42 -26.00
N VAL A 37 -104.90 -8.91 -26.69
CA VAL A 37 -104.86 -10.22 -27.38
C VAL A 37 -103.77 -10.21 -28.46
N LYS A 38 -103.74 -9.16 -29.31
CA LYS A 38 -102.73 -9.00 -30.35
C LYS A 38 -101.32 -9.03 -29.78
N ARG A 39 -101.04 -8.29 -28.70
CA ARG A 39 -99.73 -8.31 -28.05
C ARG A 39 -99.31 -9.72 -27.64
N THR A 40 -100.20 -10.46 -26.98
CA THR A 40 -99.92 -11.85 -26.60
C THR A 40 -99.66 -12.72 -27.83
N THR A 41 -100.45 -12.56 -28.89
CA THR A 41 -100.28 -13.36 -30.12
C THR A 41 -99.00 -13.03 -30.88
N ASP A 42 -98.64 -11.75 -31.01
CA ASP A 42 -97.40 -11.32 -31.64
C ASP A 42 -96.19 -11.87 -30.87
N GLU A 43 -96.17 -11.73 -29.54
CA GLU A 43 -95.09 -12.26 -28.69
C GLU A 43 -95.00 -13.80 -28.74
N ILE A 44 -96.13 -14.51 -28.94
CA ILE A 44 -96.13 -15.97 -29.16
C ILE A 44 -95.50 -16.32 -30.51
N ILE A 45 -95.88 -15.62 -31.58
CA ILE A 45 -95.35 -15.86 -32.92
C ILE A 45 -93.84 -15.59 -32.94
N ASP A 46 -93.41 -14.48 -32.34
CA ASP A 46 -91.99 -14.14 -32.21
C ASP A 46 -91.22 -15.23 -31.44
N ASN A 47 -91.77 -15.72 -30.33
CA ASN A 47 -91.14 -16.82 -29.58
C ASN A 47 -91.13 -18.15 -30.34
N ILE A 48 -92.16 -18.47 -31.14
CA ILE A 48 -92.14 -19.65 -32.01
C ILE A 48 -91.07 -19.48 -33.09
N GLY A 49 -90.90 -18.29 -33.64
CA GLY A 49 -89.83 -17.98 -34.59
C GLY A 49 -88.43 -18.13 -34.01
N LEU A 50 -88.26 -18.13 -32.68
CA LEU A 50 -86.97 -18.45 -32.04
C LEU A 50 -86.75 -19.97 -31.84
N ILE A 51 -87.78 -20.79 -32.03
CA ILE A 51 -87.76 -22.25 -31.75
C ILE A 51 -87.91 -23.07 -33.04
N GLN A 52 -88.65 -22.57 -34.02
CA GLN A 52 -89.00 -23.25 -35.26
C GLN A 52 -88.62 -22.40 -36.47
N ARG A 53 -88.06 -23.04 -37.49
CA ARG A 53 -87.79 -22.47 -38.82
C ARG A 53 -89.05 -22.49 -39.68
N ASP A 54 -89.06 -21.67 -40.73
CA ASP A 54 -90.17 -21.59 -41.69
C ASP A 54 -90.44 -22.91 -42.45
N ASP A 55 -89.46 -23.82 -42.53
CA ASP A 55 -89.60 -25.16 -43.13
C ASP A 55 -90.21 -26.21 -42.17
N GLY A 56 -90.60 -25.79 -40.97
CA GLY A 56 -91.19 -26.65 -39.95
C GLY A 56 -90.19 -27.38 -39.06
N ALA A 57 -88.88 -27.29 -39.34
CA ALA A 57 -87.83 -27.86 -38.49
C ALA A 57 -87.56 -27.01 -37.25
N LEU A 58 -86.93 -27.59 -36.23
CA LEU A 58 -86.42 -26.82 -35.10
C LEU A 58 -85.31 -25.87 -35.55
N MET A 59 -85.26 -24.68 -34.96
CA MET A 59 -84.23 -23.69 -35.24
C MET A 59 -82.86 -24.18 -34.73
N ASN A 60 -81.81 -23.89 -35.49
CA ASN A 60 -80.47 -24.39 -35.18
C ASN A 60 -80.08 -23.96 -33.75
N GLN A 61 -79.43 -24.87 -33.02
CA GLN A 61 -78.93 -24.65 -31.66
C GLN A 61 -80.00 -24.44 -30.56
N THR A 62 -81.28 -24.66 -30.85
CA THR A 62 -82.36 -24.52 -29.84
C THR A 62 -82.53 -25.72 -28.91
N VAL A 63 -81.90 -26.85 -29.24
CA VAL A 63 -81.82 -28.05 -28.39
C VAL A 63 -80.38 -28.24 -27.93
N GLY A 64 -80.13 -28.00 -26.65
CA GLY A 64 -78.87 -28.26 -25.95
C GLY A 64 -78.87 -29.59 -25.21
N TYR A 65 -77.72 -29.91 -24.60
CA TYR A 65 -77.46 -31.20 -23.93
C TYR A 65 -78.51 -31.54 -22.87
N ASP A 66 -78.82 -30.61 -21.96
CA ASP A 66 -79.76 -30.85 -20.86
C ASP A 66 -81.24 -30.97 -21.31
N GLN A 67 -81.56 -30.61 -22.56
CA GLN A 67 -82.90 -30.77 -23.14
C GLN A 67 -83.12 -32.19 -23.70
N LEU A 68 -82.05 -32.99 -23.81
CA LEU A 68 -82.11 -34.38 -24.23
C LEU A 68 -82.27 -35.27 -23.00
N GLN A 69 -83.34 -36.06 -22.93
CA GLN A 69 -83.44 -37.05 -21.85
C GLN A 69 -82.40 -38.16 -22.06
N PRO A 70 -81.89 -38.79 -20.99
CA PRO A 70 -80.97 -39.93 -21.10
C PRO A 70 -81.52 -41.10 -21.93
N SER A 71 -82.83 -41.17 -22.11
CA SER A 71 -83.55 -42.15 -22.93
C SER A 71 -83.63 -41.80 -24.42
N LEU A 72 -82.94 -40.74 -24.88
CA LEU A 72 -82.90 -40.37 -26.31
C LEU A 72 -82.39 -41.56 -27.13
N SER A 73 -83.31 -42.19 -27.86
CA SER A 73 -82.97 -43.20 -28.86
C SER A 73 -82.84 -42.52 -30.21
N VAL A 74 -81.62 -42.49 -30.77
CA VAL A 74 -81.34 -41.95 -32.11
C VAL A 74 -81.74 -42.91 -33.24
N GLY A 75 -82.70 -43.82 -32.98
CA GLY A 75 -83.25 -44.73 -33.98
C GLY A 75 -82.32 -45.89 -34.37
N PHE A 76 -81.23 -46.12 -33.63
CA PHE A 76 -80.36 -47.28 -33.77
C PHE A 76 -79.75 -47.68 -32.42
N THR A 77 -79.37 -48.96 -32.27
CA THR A 77 -78.65 -49.46 -31.07
C THR A 77 -77.17 -49.56 -31.39
N LEU A 78 -76.32 -48.78 -30.72
CA LEU A 78 -74.87 -48.85 -30.96
C LEU A 78 -74.29 -50.14 -30.38
N LYS A 79 -73.67 -50.96 -31.23
CA LYS A 79 -73.02 -52.23 -30.89
C LYS A 79 -71.51 -52.10 -30.68
N GLY A 80 -70.97 -50.89 -30.79
CA GLY A 80 -69.54 -50.61 -30.72
C GLY A 80 -68.86 -50.78 -32.08
N TYR A 81 -67.63 -51.28 -32.10
CA TYR A 81 -66.89 -51.49 -33.34
C TYR A 81 -67.46 -52.66 -34.16
N TRP A 82 -67.45 -52.53 -35.48
CA TRP A 82 -67.80 -53.62 -36.38
C TRP A 82 -66.78 -54.77 -36.23
N ALA A 83 -67.28 -56.00 -36.16
CA ALA A 83 -66.47 -57.22 -36.14
C ALA A 83 -67.06 -58.26 -37.09
N ALA A 84 -66.21 -58.99 -37.82
CA ALA A 84 -66.65 -60.08 -38.69
C ALA A 84 -67.23 -61.27 -37.89
N GLY A 85 -68.23 -61.96 -38.45
CA GLY A 85 -68.93 -63.08 -37.83
C GLY A 85 -69.98 -62.69 -36.78
N SER A 86 -70.31 -61.40 -36.66
CA SER A 86 -71.28 -60.88 -35.69
C SER A 86 -72.66 -60.74 -36.31
N ASP A 87 -73.70 -61.14 -35.57
CA ASP A 87 -75.08 -60.91 -36.00
C ASP A 87 -75.52 -59.48 -35.68
N TYR A 88 -75.83 -58.70 -36.70
CA TYR A 88 -76.38 -57.35 -36.59
C TYR A 88 -77.83 -57.35 -37.04
N ARG A 89 -78.71 -56.75 -36.23
CA ARG A 89 -80.11 -56.54 -36.58
C ARG A 89 -80.26 -55.26 -37.37
N THR A 90 -81.36 -55.16 -38.12
CA THR A 90 -81.74 -53.88 -38.76
C THR A 90 -81.76 -52.77 -37.72
N ALA A 91 -81.13 -51.64 -38.05
CA ALA A 91 -80.87 -50.50 -37.17
C ALA A 91 -79.86 -50.72 -36.03
N ASP A 92 -79.02 -51.77 -36.05
CA ASP A 92 -77.83 -51.78 -35.20
C ASP A 92 -76.78 -50.80 -35.77
N GLY A 93 -76.21 -49.95 -34.92
CA GLY A 93 -75.15 -49.03 -35.27
C GLY A 93 -73.78 -49.61 -34.96
N VAL A 94 -72.79 -49.37 -35.82
CA VAL A 94 -71.40 -49.79 -35.60
C VAL A 94 -70.42 -48.69 -35.98
N VAL A 95 -69.23 -48.72 -35.40
CA VAL A 95 -68.08 -47.93 -35.83
C VAL A 95 -67.16 -48.81 -36.67
N TYR A 96 -66.80 -48.34 -37.86
CA TYR A 96 -65.80 -48.98 -38.71
C TYR A 96 -64.95 -47.88 -39.36
N ASP A 97 -63.62 -47.95 -39.19
CA ASP A 97 -62.68 -46.99 -39.77
C ASP A 97 -63.05 -45.51 -39.47
N ASP A 98 -63.24 -45.22 -38.17
CA ASP A 98 -63.64 -43.90 -37.62
C ASP A 98 -64.95 -43.31 -38.17
N LYS A 99 -65.76 -44.12 -38.84
CA LYS A 99 -67.07 -43.77 -39.38
C LYS A 99 -68.17 -44.58 -38.70
N PHE A 100 -69.30 -43.92 -38.45
CA PHE A 100 -70.50 -44.57 -37.94
C PHE A 100 -71.37 -45.05 -39.10
N TYR A 101 -71.82 -46.29 -38.99
CA TYR A 101 -72.75 -46.92 -39.92
C TYR A 101 -73.94 -47.52 -39.18
N ARG A 102 -75.05 -47.70 -39.90
CA ARG A 102 -76.24 -48.40 -39.42
C ARG A 102 -76.58 -49.57 -40.34
N ALA A 103 -76.86 -50.73 -39.76
CA ALA A 103 -77.31 -51.90 -40.51
C ALA A 103 -78.70 -51.65 -41.10
N MET A 104 -78.83 -51.83 -42.42
CA MET A 104 -80.08 -51.64 -43.17
C MET A 104 -80.95 -52.90 -43.20
N VAL A 105 -80.33 -54.07 -43.00
CA VAL A 105 -80.99 -55.37 -42.94
C VAL A 105 -80.36 -56.21 -41.82
N THR A 106 -81.11 -57.18 -41.30
CA THR A 106 -80.58 -58.16 -40.37
C THR A 106 -79.67 -59.14 -41.12
N HIS A 107 -78.42 -59.28 -40.68
CA HIS A 107 -77.41 -60.11 -41.33
C HIS A 107 -76.32 -60.56 -40.34
N THR A 108 -75.59 -61.61 -40.71
CA THR A 108 -74.30 -61.93 -40.08
C THR A 108 -73.19 -61.24 -40.86
N SER A 109 -72.32 -60.51 -40.18
CA SER A 109 -71.22 -59.77 -40.81
C SER A 109 -70.15 -60.72 -41.34
N THR A 110 -69.58 -60.36 -42.47
CA THR A 110 -68.49 -61.02 -43.18
C THR A 110 -67.62 -59.94 -43.79
N THR A 111 -66.43 -60.29 -44.26
CA THR A 111 -65.59 -59.33 -45.00
C THR A 111 -66.23 -58.83 -46.29
N ALA A 112 -67.16 -59.59 -46.88
CA ALA A 112 -67.84 -59.22 -48.14
C ALA A 112 -68.97 -58.19 -47.95
N ASN A 113 -69.58 -58.12 -46.76
CA ASN A 113 -70.63 -57.17 -46.40
C ASN A 113 -70.20 -56.22 -45.27
N ARG A 114 -68.92 -55.83 -45.26
CA ARG A 114 -68.33 -54.87 -44.31
C ARG A 114 -68.88 -53.44 -44.58
N PRO A 115 -68.98 -52.56 -43.56
CA PRO A 115 -69.76 -51.32 -43.68
C PRO A 115 -69.33 -50.32 -44.76
N ASP A 116 -68.05 -50.30 -45.13
CA ASP A 116 -67.50 -49.43 -46.15
C ASP A 116 -67.56 -49.99 -47.59
N VAL A 117 -67.88 -51.28 -47.76
CA VAL A 117 -67.89 -51.94 -49.07
C VAL A 117 -69.28 -52.41 -49.52
N ASP A 118 -70.24 -52.55 -48.60
CA ASP A 118 -71.60 -52.99 -48.91
C ASP A 118 -72.67 -52.02 -48.41
N THR A 119 -73.02 -51.08 -49.28
CA THR A 119 -74.04 -50.06 -49.03
C THR A 119 -75.47 -50.60 -49.04
N ALA A 120 -75.70 -51.84 -49.47
CA ALA A 120 -77.02 -52.48 -49.37
C ALA A 120 -77.27 -53.02 -47.95
N THR A 121 -76.19 -53.41 -47.27
CA THR A 121 -76.24 -53.89 -45.89
C THR A 121 -76.03 -52.78 -44.85
N TRP A 122 -75.25 -51.75 -45.18
CA TRP A 122 -74.90 -50.66 -44.26
C TRP A 122 -75.17 -49.27 -44.85
N GLU A 123 -75.74 -48.39 -44.04
CA GLU A 123 -75.88 -46.97 -44.33
C GLU A 123 -74.82 -46.18 -43.55
N PHE A 124 -74.02 -45.40 -44.26
CA PHE A 124 -73.09 -44.44 -43.65
C PHE A 124 -73.87 -43.30 -42.99
N LEU A 125 -73.54 -42.98 -41.74
CA LEU A 125 -74.16 -41.88 -41.01
C LEU A 125 -73.26 -40.63 -41.02
N PHE A 126 -72.06 -40.73 -40.43
CA PHE A 126 -71.10 -39.63 -40.36
C PHE A 126 -69.69 -40.14 -39.99
N SER A 127 -68.68 -39.31 -40.25
CA SER A 127 -67.29 -39.53 -39.81
C SER A 127 -67.02 -38.79 -38.50
N ILE A 128 -66.26 -39.40 -37.59
CA ILE A 128 -65.74 -38.68 -36.40
C ILE A 128 -64.82 -37.52 -36.83
N ALA A 129 -64.12 -37.65 -37.97
CA ALA A 129 -63.25 -36.59 -38.47
C ALA A 129 -64.01 -35.32 -38.89
N ASP A 130 -65.30 -35.43 -39.21
CA ASP A 130 -66.15 -34.29 -39.56
C ASP A 130 -66.77 -33.62 -38.31
N ALA A 131 -66.59 -34.23 -37.13
CA ALA A 131 -66.98 -33.61 -35.86
C ALA A 131 -66.06 -32.42 -35.58
N THR A 132 -66.50 -31.24 -36.00
CA THR A 132 -65.79 -29.99 -35.72
C THR A 132 -65.82 -29.74 -34.21
N ILE A 133 -64.68 -29.86 -33.54
CA ILE A 133 -64.50 -29.41 -32.16
C ILE A 133 -64.49 -27.87 -32.19
N PRO A 134 -65.48 -27.18 -31.59
CA PRO A 134 -65.55 -25.73 -31.66
C PRO A 134 -64.30 -25.07 -31.07
N PRO A 135 -63.78 -23.98 -31.68
CA PRO A 135 -62.71 -23.21 -31.06
C PRO A 135 -63.09 -22.78 -29.64
N GLY A 136 -62.30 -23.21 -28.65
CA GLY A 136 -62.53 -22.91 -27.23
C GLY A 136 -63.10 -24.06 -26.39
N SER A 137 -63.46 -25.21 -26.97
CA SER A 137 -63.86 -26.38 -26.16
C SER A 137 -62.67 -27.19 -25.62
N LEU A 138 -61.44 -26.85 -26.00
CA LEU A 138 -60.21 -27.22 -25.29
C LEU A 138 -59.75 -25.98 -24.53
N ASP A 139 -60.12 -25.89 -23.26
CA ASP A 139 -59.61 -24.83 -22.39
C ASP A 139 -58.12 -25.08 -22.12
N ILE A 140 -57.30 -24.04 -22.30
CA ILE A 140 -55.87 -24.04 -22.06
C ILE A 140 -55.54 -24.44 -20.62
N GLY A 141 -56.50 -24.28 -19.70
CA GLY A 141 -56.43 -24.78 -18.33
C GLY A 141 -56.26 -26.30 -18.20
N THR A 142 -56.53 -27.09 -19.24
CA THR A 142 -56.25 -28.54 -19.24
C THR A 142 -54.99 -28.93 -20.00
N VAL A 143 -54.47 -28.05 -20.87
CA VAL A 143 -53.23 -28.29 -21.64
C VAL A 143 -52.00 -27.72 -20.94
N ALA A 144 -52.19 -26.78 -20.01
CA ALA A 144 -51.13 -26.10 -19.24
C ALA A 144 -51.25 -26.34 -17.72
N THR A 145 -51.50 -27.57 -17.29
CA THR A 145 -51.33 -27.95 -15.89
C THR A 145 -49.85 -28.02 -15.51
N ASP A 146 -49.50 -27.92 -14.22
CA ASP A 146 -48.13 -28.16 -13.75
C ASP A 146 -47.62 -29.53 -14.26
N GLY A 147 -46.48 -29.52 -14.94
CA GLY A 147 -45.91 -30.72 -15.59
C GLY A 147 -46.43 -31.01 -17.01
N SER A 148 -47.30 -30.17 -17.57
CA SER A 148 -47.74 -30.28 -18.97
C SER A 148 -46.62 -30.11 -19.98
N VAL A 149 -45.55 -29.36 -19.65
CA VAL A 149 -44.29 -29.33 -20.37
C VAL A 149 -43.24 -30.03 -19.49
N THR A 150 -42.91 -31.28 -19.84
CA THR A 150 -41.85 -32.05 -19.19
C THR A 150 -40.55 -31.93 -19.98
N THR A 151 -39.43 -32.34 -19.39
CA THR A 151 -38.14 -32.42 -20.09
C THR A 151 -38.22 -33.24 -21.38
N GLY A 152 -39.00 -34.31 -21.42
CA GLY A 152 -39.20 -35.13 -22.64
C GLY A 152 -40.03 -34.46 -23.75
N LYS A 153 -40.72 -33.35 -23.44
CA LYS A 153 -41.49 -32.55 -24.42
C LYS A 153 -40.66 -31.41 -25.02
N LEU A 154 -39.45 -31.17 -24.49
CA LEU A 154 -38.50 -30.19 -25.01
C LEU A 154 -37.29 -30.96 -25.57
N ALA A 155 -36.98 -30.75 -26.85
CA ALA A 155 -35.72 -31.25 -27.40
C ALA A 155 -34.52 -30.52 -26.75
N ASP A 156 -33.36 -31.17 -26.72
CA ASP A 156 -32.11 -30.54 -26.27
C ASP A 156 -31.83 -29.24 -27.05
N GLY A 157 -31.63 -28.14 -26.33
CA GLY A 157 -31.39 -26.82 -26.93
C GLY A 157 -32.64 -26.14 -27.52
N ALA A 158 -33.85 -26.70 -27.32
CA ALA A 158 -35.08 -26.10 -27.84
C ALA A 158 -35.34 -24.67 -27.29
N VAL A 159 -34.86 -24.36 -26.09
CA VAL A 159 -34.91 -23.02 -25.48
C VAL A 159 -33.52 -22.37 -25.53
N GLY A 160 -33.31 -21.49 -26.51
CA GLY A 160 -32.07 -20.70 -26.67
C GLY A 160 -32.25 -19.25 -26.23
N ALA A 161 -31.15 -18.49 -26.17
CA ALA A 161 -31.14 -17.11 -25.67
C ALA A 161 -32.18 -16.19 -26.35
N ALA A 162 -32.36 -16.29 -27.66
CA ALA A 162 -33.35 -15.48 -28.40
C ALA A 162 -34.82 -15.81 -28.07
N LYS A 163 -35.08 -16.95 -27.41
CA LYS A 163 -36.42 -17.39 -26.95
C LYS A 163 -36.69 -17.00 -25.50
N ILE A 164 -35.71 -16.38 -24.82
CA ILE A 164 -35.82 -15.87 -23.47
C ILE A 164 -35.74 -14.34 -23.57
N ALA A 165 -36.80 -13.64 -23.20
CA ALA A 165 -36.76 -12.18 -23.13
C ALA A 165 -35.90 -11.72 -21.94
N ASP A 166 -35.31 -10.53 -22.03
CA ASP A 166 -34.55 -9.93 -20.93
C ASP A 166 -35.43 -9.86 -19.66
N GLY A 167 -34.91 -10.41 -18.56
CA GLY A 167 -35.62 -10.47 -17.27
C GLY A 167 -36.73 -11.51 -17.16
N ALA A 168 -36.97 -12.35 -18.20
CA ALA A 168 -38.02 -13.37 -18.16
C ALA A 168 -37.75 -14.50 -17.14
N VAL A 169 -36.49 -14.70 -16.74
CA VAL A 169 -36.10 -15.65 -15.69
C VAL A 169 -35.80 -14.88 -14.40
N GLY A 170 -36.80 -14.76 -13.54
CA GLY A 170 -36.66 -14.19 -12.19
C GLY A 170 -36.13 -15.20 -11.17
N THR A 171 -35.89 -14.75 -9.93
CA THR A 171 -35.38 -15.59 -8.84
C THR A 171 -36.28 -16.79 -8.55
N ASP A 172 -37.60 -16.63 -8.67
CA ASP A 172 -38.58 -17.68 -8.38
C ASP A 172 -38.67 -18.72 -9.50
N ALA A 173 -38.17 -18.40 -10.70
CA ALA A 173 -38.04 -19.31 -11.83
C ALA A 173 -36.74 -20.14 -11.76
N LEU A 174 -35.86 -19.86 -10.78
CA LEU A 174 -34.63 -20.59 -10.52
C LEU A 174 -34.81 -21.43 -9.25
N ALA A 175 -34.76 -22.76 -9.40
CA ALA A 175 -34.69 -23.63 -8.23
C ALA A 175 -33.41 -23.34 -7.42
N THR A 176 -33.45 -23.60 -6.10
CA THR A 176 -32.23 -23.65 -5.28
C THR A 176 -31.24 -24.62 -5.92
N GLU A 177 -30.03 -24.15 -6.23
CA GLU A 177 -29.00 -24.87 -6.99
C GLU A 177 -29.33 -25.20 -8.48
N GLY A 178 -30.39 -24.63 -9.04
CA GLY A 178 -30.85 -24.86 -10.42
C GLY A 178 -29.89 -24.37 -11.52
N ILE A 179 -28.79 -23.70 -11.15
CA ILE A 179 -27.71 -23.32 -12.06
C ILE A 179 -26.46 -24.16 -11.72
N PHE A 180 -26.08 -25.09 -12.59
CA PHE A 180 -24.92 -25.98 -12.47
C PHE A 180 -24.16 -26.06 -13.82
N ARG A 181 -22.82 -26.11 -13.97
CA ARG A 181 -21.66 -25.73 -13.16
C ARG A 181 -20.43 -25.25 -13.97
N PRO A 182 -20.17 -25.49 -15.27
CA PRO A 182 -18.84 -25.12 -15.80
C PRO A 182 -18.53 -23.61 -15.84
N LYS A 183 -19.52 -22.78 -16.18
CA LYS A 183 -19.30 -21.32 -16.38
C LYS A 183 -19.57 -20.47 -15.13
N LEU A 184 -20.54 -20.85 -14.30
CA LEU A 184 -20.81 -20.15 -13.05
C LEU A 184 -19.76 -20.51 -11.98
N PHE A 185 -19.35 -21.78 -11.91
CA PHE A 185 -18.40 -22.28 -10.90
C PHE A 185 -16.96 -21.81 -11.19
N SER A 186 -16.54 -21.74 -12.45
CA SER A 186 -15.21 -21.21 -12.79
C SER A 186 -15.04 -19.72 -12.47
N HIS A 187 -16.12 -18.93 -12.55
CA HIS A 187 -16.12 -17.54 -12.11
C HIS A 187 -16.27 -17.40 -10.59
N PHE A 188 -17.16 -18.14 -9.93
CA PHE A 188 -17.37 -18.07 -8.48
C PHE A 188 -16.21 -18.65 -7.66
N GLN A 189 -15.60 -19.77 -8.10
CA GLN A 189 -14.44 -20.34 -7.41
C GLN A 189 -13.25 -19.39 -7.44
N ARG A 190 -13.01 -18.68 -8.55
CA ARG A 190 -11.93 -17.69 -8.64
C ARG A 190 -12.10 -16.51 -7.69
N SER A 191 -13.34 -16.19 -7.29
CA SER A 191 -13.65 -15.10 -6.36
C SER A 191 -13.67 -15.49 -4.89
N ILE A 192 -13.70 -16.80 -4.57
CA ILE A 192 -13.57 -17.27 -3.17
C ILE A 192 -12.07 -17.43 -2.89
N PRO A 193 -11.50 -16.81 -1.85
CA PRO A 193 -10.12 -17.07 -1.46
C PRO A 193 -9.90 -18.57 -1.18
N LEU A 194 -8.76 -19.10 -1.58
CA LEU A 194 -8.29 -20.38 -1.06
C LEU A 194 -8.00 -20.21 0.43
N ASN A 195 -8.40 -21.16 1.27
CA ASN A 195 -8.08 -21.14 2.68
C ASN A 195 -6.88 -22.08 2.94
N MET A 196 -5.81 -21.55 3.51
CA MET A 196 -4.58 -22.32 3.73
C MET A 196 -4.76 -23.52 4.68
N TRP A 197 -5.68 -23.45 5.66
CA TRP A 197 -6.05 -24.58 6.52
C TRP A 197 -6.75 -25.70 5.75
N GLU A 198 -7.62 -25.35 4.80
CA GLU A 198 -8.30 -26.34 3.95
C GLU A 198 -7.31 -27.06 3.01
N LEU A 199 -6.17 -26.42 2.74
CA LEU A 199 -5.05 -26.95 1.95
C LEU A 199 -4.02 -27.69 2.81
N GLY A 200 -4.27 -27.86 4.11
CA GLY A 200 -3.54 -28.77 4.99
C GLY A 200 -2.40 -28.16 5.81
N ALA A 201 -2.08 -26.88 5.63
CA ALA A 201 -1.11 -26.19 6.51
C ALA A 201 -1.87 -25.62 7.69
N ARG A 202 -1.91 -26.33 8.81
CA ARG A 202 -2.74 -25.97 9.98
C ARG A 202 -2.02 -25.04 10.95
N GLY A 203 -0.68 -25.04 10.97
CA GLY A 203 0.06 -24.29 11.97
C GLY A 203 -0.14 -24.87 13.36
N SER A 204 0.18 -24.09 14.39
CA SER A 204 0.15 -24.54 15.79
C SER A 204 -1.23 -24.51 16.46
N ASP A 205 -2.33 -24.67 15.72
CA ASP A 205 -3.68 -24.59 16.29
C ASP A 205 -4.18 -25.92 16.91
N ASN A 206 -4.10 -25.96 18.24
CA ASN A 206 -4.98 -26.68 19.17
C ASN A 206 -5.00 -28.22 19.29
N GLU A 207 -4.46 -29.05 18.40
CA GLU A 207 -4.38 -30.51 18.68
C GLU A 207 -3.15 -31.23 18.12
N ASP A 208 -2.33 -30.59 17.30
CA ASP A 208 -1.18 -31.23 16.66
C ASP A 208 0.16 -30.67 17.17
N ALA A 209 1.07 -31.57 17.52
CA ALA A 209 2.36 -31.21 18.09
C ALA A 209 3.30 -30.69 16.99
N LEU A 210 3.27 -29.39 16.68
CA LEU A 210 4.26 -28.66 15.84
C LEU A 210 4.82 -29.49 14.67
N VAL A 211 3.91 -30.04 13.85
CA VAL A 211 4.26 -30.71 12.59
C VAL A 211 4.75 -29.65 11.59
N ASP A 212 5.69 -30.04 10.75
CA ASP A 212 6.20 -29.18 9.67
C ASP A 212 5.09 -28.90 8.64
N ASP A 213 4.75 -27.62 8.42
CA ASP A 213 3.74 -27.18 7.46
C ASP A 213 4.33 -26.95 6.06
N THR A 214 5.64 -27.09 5.87
CA THR A 214 6.34 -26.55 4.67
C THR A 214 5.77 -27.05 3.36
N VAL A 215 5.46 -28.36 3.26
CA VAL A 215 4.90 -28.96 2.04
C VAL A 215 3.51 -28.41 1.74
N ALA A 216 2.66 -28.28 2.76
CA ALA A 216 1.29 -27.80 2.59
C ALA A 216 1.25 -26.30 2.27
N ILE A 217 2.12 -25.49 2.89
CA ILE A 217 2.30 -24.07 2.55
C ILE A 217 2.76 -23.94 1.09
N HIS A 218 3.74 -24.73 0.66
CA HIS A 218 4.23 -24.69 -0.72
C HIS A 218 3.13 -25.06 -1.73
N ALA A 219 2.35 -26.09 -1.43
CA ALA A 219 1.23 -26.50 -2.26
C ALA A 219 0.16 -25.40 -2.34
N ALA A 220 -0.20 -24.79 -1.20
CA ALA A 220 -1.19 -23.72 -1.14
C ALA A 220 -0.76 -22.48 -1.93
N PHE A 221 0.49 -22.04 -1.77
CA PHE A 221 1.06 -20.93 -2.53
C PHE A 221 1.08 -21.23 -4.03
N THR A 222 1.55 -22.43 -4.40
CA THR A 222 1.62 -22.84 -5.81
C THR A 222 0.22 -22.89 -6.44
N GLN A 223 -0.76 -23.42 -5.73
CA GLN A 223 -2.14 -23.49 -6.19
C GLN A 223 -2.74 -22.09 -6.37
N ALA A 224 -2.64 -21.23 -5.35
CA ALA A 224 -3.15 -19.85 -5.41
C ALA A 224 -2.57 -19.07 -6.58
N ILE A 225 -1.25 -19.15 -6.77
CA ILE A 225 -0.53 -18.50 -7.88
C ILE A 225 -1.00 -19.07 -9.22
N SER A 226 -1.12 -20.39 -9.35
CA SER A 226 -1.52 -21.04 -10.61
C SER A 226 -2.98 -20.75 -11.00
N GLU A 227 -3.87 -20.63 -10.02
CA GLU A 227 -5.29 -20.32 -10.23
C GLU A 227 -5.55 -18.81 -10.34
N GLY A 228 -4.57 -17.98 -9.98
CA GLY A 228 -4.69 -16.53 -9.91
C GLY A 228 -5.71 -16.08 -8.85
N ARG A 229 -5.79 -16.82 -7.75
CA ARG A 229 -6.73 -16.62 -6.63
C ARG A 229 -6.01 -16.06 -5.41
N GLU A 230 -6.78 -15.38 -4.57
CA GLU A 230 -6.35 -15.02 -3.23
C GLU A 230 -6.15 -16.26 -2.36
N LEU A 231 -5.10 -16.26 -1.55
CA LEU A 231 -4.87 -17.21 -0.47
C LEU A 231 -5.09 -16.49 0.86
N TYR A 232 -6.17 -16.86 1.54
CA TYR A 232 -6.43 -16.52 2.93
C TYR A 232 -5.56 -17.39 3.85
N ILE A 233 -4.83 -16.74 4.75
CA ILE A 233 -3.83 -17.33 5.65
C ILE A 233 -4.29 -17.09 7.09
N PRO A 234 -4.89 -18.12 7.74
CA PRO A 234 -5.39 -18.01 9.11
C PRO A 234 -4.32 -17.62 10.14
N GLY A 235 -4.72 -16.91 11.19
CA GLY A 235 -3.82 -16.33 12.19
C GLY A 235 -3.25 -17.35 13.17
N THR A 236 -2.07 -17.90 12.86
CA THR A 236 -1.35 -18.82 13.74
C THR A 236 0.16 -18.82 13.42
N ASN A 237 0.94 -19.61 14.16
CA ASN A 237 2.35 -19.85 13.85
C ASN A 237 2.46 -21.06 12.91
N TYR A 238 3.12 -20.86 11.78
CA TYR A 238 3.42 -21.90 10.81
C TYR A 238 4.89 -22.29 10.92
N LYS A 239 5.14 -23.56 11.21
CA LYS A 239 6.51 -24.07 11.35
C LYS A 239 7.01 -24.57 10.00
N MET A 240 8.22 -24.17 9.63
CA MET A 240 8.84 -24.59 8.39
C MET A 240 10.23 -25.18 8.60
N ASP A 241 10.61 -26.13 7.75
CA ASP A 241 11.86 -26.89 7.81
C ASP A 241 12.75 -26.70 6.56
N ARG A 242 12.22 -26.07 5.49
CA ARG A 242 13.01 -25.62 4.33
C ARG A 242 12.47 -24.32 3.70
N TYR A 243 13.27 -23.68 2.86
CA TYR A 243 12.87 -22.51 2.07
C TYR A 243 11.95 -22.88 0.90
N LEU A 244 11.03 -21.98 0.53
CA LEU A 244 10.11 -22.16 -0.58
C LEU A 244 10.44 -21.26 -1.77
N ASN A 245 11.00 -21.85 -2.83
CA ASN A 245 11.11 -21.15 -4.10
C ASN A 245 9.91 -21.49 -4.99
N THR A 246 8.94 -20.58 -5.10
CA THR A 246 7.83 -20.74 -6.04
C THR A 246 8.16 -19.99 -7.32
N SER A 247 8.61 -20.68 -8.37
CA SER A 247 8.97 -20.06 -9.67
C SER A 247 8.00 -20.45 -10.80
N ALA A 248 6.68 -20.40 -10.57
CA ALA A 248 5.71 -20.57 -11.65
C ALA A 248 5.73 -19.42 -12.70
N ALA A 249 5.24 -19.66 -13.93
CA ALA A 249 5.08 -18.62 -14.96
C ALA A 249 4.01 -17.57 -14.58
N ARG A 250 3.94 -16.45 -15.32
CA ARG A 250 3.01 -15.27 -15.20
C ARG A 250 2.14 -15.25 -13.94
N LYS A 251 2.43 -14.38 -12.98
CA LYS A 251 1.89 -14.51 -11.63
C LYS A 251 1.02 -13.34 -11.20
N ARG A 252 -0.18 -13.69 -10.74
CA ARG A 252 -0.99 -12.86 -9.84
C ARG A 252 -0.84 -13.43 -8.45
N VAL A 253 -0.51 -12.58 -7.48
CA VAL A 253 -0.27 -13.02 -6.11
C VAL A 253 -1.11 -12.21 -5.19
N TYR A 254 -2.00 -12.86 -4.47
CA TYR A 254 -2.84 -12.22 -3.47
C TYR A 254 -2.76 -13.09 -2.23
N LEU A 255 -1.97 -12.65 -1.25
CA LEU A 255 -1.81 -13.36 0.02
C LEU A 255 -2.42 -12.48 1.11
N SER A 256 -3.45 -12.96 1.79
CA SER A 256 -4.09 -12.21 2.87
C SER A 256 -4.05 -12.96 4.18
N GLY A 257 -3.30 -12.41 5.14
CA GLY A 257 -3.33 -12.85 6.52
C GLY A 257 -4.64 -12.50 7.22
N ASP A 258 -4.93 -13.27 8.27
CA ASP A 258 -6.11 -13.08 9.11
C ASP A 258 -6.09 -11.73 9.84
N PRO A 259 -7.10 -10.87 9.66
CA PRO A 259 -7.15 -9.56 10.30
C PRO A 259 -7.28 -9.64 11.84
N MET A 260 -7.70 -10.77 12.41
CA MET A 260 -7.82 -10.96 13.86
C MET A 260 -6.53 -11.41 14.54
N GLY A 261 -5.55 -11.90 13.75
CA GLY A 261 -4.26 -12.33 14.26
C GLY A 261 -3.29 -12.57 13.12
N ARG A 262 -2.16 -11.85 13.11
CA ARG A 262 -1.18 -11.96 12.02
C ARG A 262 -0.61 -13.39 11.94
N PRO A 263 -0.70 -14.09 10.79
CA PRO A 263 0.02 -15.34 10.58
C PRO A 263 1.53 -15.12 10.60
N ILE A 264 2.26 -15.97 11.33
CA ILE A 264 3.71 -15.91 11.46
C ILE A 264 4.35 -17.16 10.86
N PHE A 265 5.14 -16.99 9.82
CA PHE A 265 5.95 -18.06 9.24
C PHE A 265 7.31 -18.13 9.92
N HIS A 266 7.58 -19.23 10.62
CA HIS A 266 8.86 -19.52 11.27
C HIS A 266 9.78 -20.21 10.27
N VAL A 267 10.77 -19.49 9.80
CA VAL A 267 11.73 -19.96 8.80
C VAL A 267 12.83 -20.77 9.49
N PRO A 268 13.27 -21.91 8.94
CA PRO A 268 14.34 -22.71 9.53
C PRO A 268 15.71 -22.00 9.45
N GLN A 269 16.65 -22.43 10.30
CA GLN A 269 18.06 -22.09 10.15
C GLN A 269 18.58 -22.69 8.85
N ALA A 270 19.31 -21.89 8.06
CA ALA A 270 19.66 -22.22 6.68
C ALA A 270 20.27 -23.62 6.53
N VAL A 271 19.50 -24.54 5.98
CA VAL A 271 20.03 -25.73 5.30
C VAL A 271 20.16 -25.31 3.85
N ALA A 272 21.38 -25.35 3.28
CA ALA A 272 21.57 -25.13 1.86
C ALA A 272 20.58 -26.02 1.09
N ASP A 273 19.79 -25.45 0.16
CA ASP A 273 19.04 -26.31 -0.74
C ASP A 273 20.03 -27.20 -1.52
N ALA A 274 19.58 -28.36 -1.98
CA ALA A 274 20.41 -29.30 -2.76
C ALA A 274 20.95 -28.69 -4.09
N THR A 275 20.59 -27.44 -4.41
CA THR A 275 20.98 -26.73 -5.63
C THR A 275 21.99 -25.59 -5.39
N GLY A 276 22.43 -25.37 -4.15
CA GLY A 276 23.42 -24.34 -3.80
C GLY A 276 22.92 -22.89 -3.98
N SER A 277 21.61 -22.67 -4.08
CA SER A 277 21.05 -21.32 -4.19
C SER A 277 20.75 -20.78 -2.79
N ALA A 278 21.29 -19.60 -2.46
CA ALA A 278 21.00 -18.93 -1.19
C ALA A 278 19.47 -18.75 -1.02
N GLY A 279 18.93 -19.20 0.12
CA GLY A 279 17.51 -19.39 0.37
C GLY A 279 16.67 -18.12 0.18
N ARG A 280 15.66 -18.16 -0.67
CA ARG A 280 14.66 -17.08 -0.78
C ARG A 280 13.35 -17.66 -0.26
N PHE A 281 12.82 -17.10 0.84
CA PHE A 281 11.71 -17.73 1.58
C PHE A 281 10.39 -17.70 0.79
N ILE A 282 10.00 -16.54 0.26
CA ILE A 282 8.98 -16.44 -0.79
C ILE A 282 9.61 -15.64 -1.91
N GLN A 283 10.08 -16.30 -2.96
CA GLN A 283 10.34 -15.64 -4.22
C GLN A 283 9.16 -15.86 -5.15
N ILE A 284 8.64 -14.76 -5.69
CA ILE A 284 7.60 -14.73 -6.70
C ILE A 284 8.10 -13.79 -7.80
N GLY A 285 8.08 -14.28 -9.03
CA GLY A 285 8.74 -13.63 -10.16
C GLY A 285 9.88 -14.50 -10.68
N ARG A 286 10.19 -14.35 -11.96
CA ARG A 286 11.06 -15.31 -12.66
C ARG A 286 12.51 -15.01 -12.31
N GLY A 287 13.13 -15.92 -11.56
CA GLY A 287 14.44 -15.73 -10.93
C GLY A 287 15.57 -15.40 -11.88
N ASN A 288 16.64 -14.84 -11.28
CA ASN A 288 17.92 -14.43 -11.88
C ASN A 288 17.81 -13.87 -13.30
N PHE A 289 17.74 -12.54 -13.41
CA PHE A 289 18.25 -11.62 -14.47
C PHE A 289 18.24 -12.05 -15.96
N SER A 290 17.60 -13.15 -16.32
CA SER A 290 17.65 -13.81 -17.63
C SER A 290 16.31 -13.68 -18.34
N ASP A 291 16.39 -13.73 -19.66
CA ASP A 291 15.24 -13.65 -20.55
C ASP A 291 14.26 -14.75 -20.23
N ALA A 292 13.00 -14.38 -20.04
CA ALA A 292 11.99 -15.34 -19.66
C ALA A 292 10.88 -15.44 -20.69
N ALA A 293 10.17 -16.57 -20.69
CA ALA A 293 9.17 -16.89 -21.71
C ALA A 293 8.09 -15.80 -21.86
N GLY A 294 8.01 -15.15 -23.03
CA GLY A 294 7.09 -14.04 -23.30
C GLY A 294 7.68 -12.64 -23.16
N ASP A 295 8.95 -12.51 -22.76
CA ASP A 295 9.72 -11.28 -22.95
C ASP A 295 10.05 -11.13 -24.44
N VAL A 296 9.95 -9.92 -24.98
CA VAL A 296 10.38 -9.57 -26.33
C VAL A 296 11.79 -8.99 -26.24
N THR A 297 12.76 -9.73 -26.77
CA THR A 297 14.19 -9.41 -26.70
C THR A 297 14.74 -9.03 -28.08
N GLY A 298 15.96 -8.51 -28.13
CA GLY A 298 16.59 -8.10 -29.40
C GLY A 298 15.94 -6.85 -30.04
N LEU A 299 15.21 -6.07 -29.24
CA LEU A 299 14.60 -4.82 -29.71
C LEU A 299 15.69 -3.78 -30.01
N ALA A 300 15.42 -2.94 -31.01
CA ALA A 300 16.27 -1.82 -31.40
C ALA A 300 15.43 -0.55 -31.55
N LEU A 301 16.01 0.60 -31.24
CA LEU A 301 15.39 1.89 -31.58
C LEU A 301 15.50 2.14 -33.09
N ALA A 302 14.48 2.76 -33.67
CA ALA A 302 14.53 3.29 -35.03
C ALA A 302 14.94 4.77 -35.08
N GLU A 303 14.86 5.48 -33.95
CA GLU A 303 15.30 6.86 -33.79
C GLU A 303 15.92 7.10 -32.40
N ASN A 304 16.69 8.19 -32.27
CA ASN A 304 17.25 8.56 -30.96
C ASN A 304 16.12 8.91 -29.99
N VAL A 305 16.26 8.47 -28.75
CA VAL A 305 15.39 8.90 -27.66
C VAL A 305 16.02 10.10 -26.97
N ILE A 306 15.22 11.14 -26.74
CA ILE A 306 15.59 12.33 -25.96
C ILE A 306 14.59 12.52 -24.81
N PRO A 307 14.92 13.31 -23.78
CA PRO A 307 14.00 13.58 -22.67
C PRO A 307 12.68 14.21 -23.13
N GLY A 308 11.57 13.83 -22.50
CA GLY A 308 10.23 14.38 -22.71
C GLY A 308 9.39 13.69 -23.79
N MET A 309 9.91 12.65 -24.45
CA MET A 309 9.13 11.88 -25.43
C MET A 309 8.12 10.99 -24.73
N ARG A 310 6.93 10.84 -25.32
CA ARG A 310 5.86 9.92 -24.87
C ARG A 310 5.57 8.78 -25.85
N ARG A 311 6.29 8.80 -26.97
CA ARG A 311 6.24 7.79 -28.02
C ARG A 311 7.67 7.42 -28.33
N ILE A 312 7.92 6.13 -28.48
CA ILE A 312 9.25 5.60 -28.77
C ILE A 312 9.13 4.74 -30.02
N LYS A 313 9.89 5.11 -31.05
CA LYS A 313 9.92 4.37 -32.30
C LYS A 313 10.94 3.24 -32.23
N LEU A 314 10.45 2.02 -32.42
CA LEU A 314 11.26 0.80 -32.46
C LEU A 314 11.45 0.36 -33.92
N ALA A 315 12.45 -0.48 -34.16
CA ALA A 315 12.68 -1.06 -35.48
C ALA A 315 11.61 -2.11 -35.86
N ASP A 316 11.00 -2.74 -34.86
CA ASP A 316 9.92 -3.73 -34.99
C ASP A 316 9.16 -3.77 -33.65
N VAL A 317 7.83 -3.72 -33.69
CA VAL A 317 6.96 -3.87 -32.51
C VAL A 317 6.29 -5.24 -32.42
N THR A 318 6.65 -6.18 -33.27
CA THR A 318 6.10 -7.54 -33.29
C THR A 318 6.23 -8.20 -31.91
N GLY A 319 5.10 -8.69 -31.40
CA GLY A 319 5.03 -9.35 -30.09
C GLY A 319 4.91 -8.40 -28.90
N ILE A 320 5.08 -7.08 -29.09
CA ILE A 320 4.84 -6.06 -28.06
C ILE A 320 3.35 -5.78 -27.97
N ARG A 321 2.84 -5.58 -26.76
CA ARG A 321 1.44 -5.23 -26.51
C ARG A 321 1.30 -4.25 -25.35
N ALA A 322 0.16 -3.55 -25.29
CA ALA A 322 -0.19 -2.72 -24.15
C ALA A 322 -0.20 -3.53 -22.84
N GLY A 323 0.23 -2.89 -21.75
CA GLY A 323 0.42 -3.49 -20.43
C GLY A 323 1.76 -4.19 -20.22
N MET A 324 2.61 -4.29 -21.24
CA MET A 324 4.02 -4.67 -21.06
C MET A 324 4.83 -3.47 -20.52
N VAL A 325 6.00 -3.75 -19.95
CA VAL A 325 6.97 -2.72 -19.57
C VAL A 325 8.14 -2.78 -20.56
N LEU A 326 8.42 -1.65 -21.21
CA LEU A 326 9.61 -1.45 -22.03
C LEU A 326 10.75 -1.01 -21.12
N THR A 327 11.93 -1.62 -21.23
CA THR A 327 13.16 -1.12 -20.61
C THR A 327 14.16 -0.76 -21.70
N ILE A 328 14.77 0.40 -21.55
CA ILE A 328 15.85 0.91 -22.40
C ILE A 328 17.05 1.16 -21.50
N ALA A 329 18.18 0.53 -21.78
CA ALA A 329 19.44 0.75 -21.10
C ALA A 329 20.57 0.99 -22.11
N SER A 330 21.59 1.76 -21.71
CA SER A 330 22.81 2.05 -22.48
C SER A 330 24.04 1.54 -21.72
N ASN A 331 25.17 1.34 -22.40
CA ASN A 331 26.49 1.16 -21.79
C ASN A 331 27.13 2.47 -21.28
N ARG A 332 26.46 3.61 -21.46
CA ARG A 332 26.90 4.90 -20.93
C ARG A 332 26.66 4.95 -19.42
N LEU A 333 27.70 5.30 -18.66
CA LEU A 333 27.60 5.42 -17.21
C LEU A 333 26.57 6.47 -16.83
N TRP A 334 25.74 6.14 -15.83
CA TRP A 334 24.79 7.07 -15.28
C TRP A 334 25.53 8.07 -14.39
N TYR A 335 25.57 9.33 -14.82
CA TYR A 335 26.05 10.50 -14.07
C TYR A 335 27.32 10.29 -13.23
N TYR A 336 28.51 10.58 -13.78
CA TYR A 336 29.83 10.59 -13.11
C TYR A 336 30.14 9.44 -12.12
N ASP A 337 29.46 8.29 -12.21
CA ASP A 337 29.78 7.14 -11.36
C ASP A 337 31.15 6.60 -11.77
N ASP A 338 32.12 6.74 -10.87
CA ASP A 338 33.51 6.30 -11.07
C ASP A 338 33.71 4.81 -10.77
N ARG A 339 32.68 4.14 -10.24
CA ARG A 339 32.71 2.70 -9.94
C ARG A 339 32.63 1.82 -11.19
N GLY A 340 32.20 2.39 -12.32
CA GLY A 340 32.05 1.66 -13.58
C GLY A 340 30.92 0.63 -13.56
N GLN A 341 29.93 0.81 -12.68
CA GLN A 341 28.90 -0.20 -12.40
C GLN A 341 27.49 0.27 -12.76
N TYR A 342 27.17 1.56 -12.68
CA TYR A 342 25.81 2.04 -12.91
C TYR A 342 25.66 2.78 -14.23
N TYR A 343 24.59 2.46 -14.95
CA TYR A 343 24.42 2.83 -16.35
C TYR A 343 23.07 3.51 -16.62
N CYS A 344 23.06 4.43 -17.60
CA CYS A 344 21.85 5.13 -18.02
C CYS A 344 20.79 4.13 -18.48
N SER A 345 19.63 4.23 -17.86
CA SER A 345 18.53 3.31 -18.10
C SER A 345 17.21 3.87 -17.59
N GLU A 346 16.13 3.42 -18.21
CA GLU A 346 14.76 3.72 -17.80
C GLU A 346 13.80 2.60 -18.21
N MET A 347 12.68 2.52 -17.51
CA MET A 347 11.60 1.60 -17.82
C MET A 347 10.29 2.37 -17.96
N HIS A 348 9.37 1.85 -18.75
CA HIS A 348 8.12 2.50 -19.13
C HIS A 348 6.99 1.49 -19.28
N LEU A 349 5.86 1.72 -18.62
CA LEU A 349 4.64 0.98 -18.92
C LEU A 349 4.11 1.38 -20.32
N ILE A 350 3.92 0.40 -21.18
CA ILE A 350 3.38 0.60 -22.54
C ILE A 350 1.86 0.72 -22.44
N SER A 351 1.33 1.90 -22.74
CA SER A 351 -0.11 2.16 -22.74
C SER A 351 -0.77 1.76 -24.06
N LYS A 352 -0.04 1.83 -25.18
CA LYS A 352 -0.54 1.48 -26.51
C LYS A 352 0.60 1.11 -27.46
N VAL A 353 0.33 0.21 -28.42
CA VAL A 353 1.22 -0.09 -29.55
C VAL A 353 0.59 0.43 -30.85
N LEU A 354 1.40 1.08 -31.68
CA LEU A 354 1.03 1.62 -32.98
C LEU A 354 1.76 0.83 -34.07
N GLU A 355 1.19 -0.31 -34.47
CA GLU A 355 1.81 -1.24 -35.43
C GLU A 355 2.08 -0.61 -36.80
N ALA A 356 1.25 0.36 -37.23
CA ALA A 356 1.43 1.02 -38.53
C ALA A 356 2.69 1.89 -38.62
N THR A 357 3.29 2.27 -37.49
CA THR A 357 4.45 3.17 -37.41
C THR A 357 5.61 2.60 -36.60
N ASP A 358 5.49 1.36 -36.12
CA ASP A 358 6.43 0.70 -35.20
C ASP A 358 6.71 1.54 -33.94
N GLU A 359 5.69 2.21 -33.40
CA GLU A 359 5.80 3.02 -32.20
C GLU A 359 5.11 2.38 -31.01
N VAL A 360 5.69 2.58 -29.82
CA VAL A 360 5.02 2.33 -28.54
C VAL A 360 4.71 3.66 -27.85
N VAL A 361 3.51 3.79 -27.32
CA VAL A 361 3.10 4.91 -26.47
C VAL A 361 3.31 4.48 -25.03
N ILE A 362 4.00 5.32 -24.26
CA ILE A 362 4.33 5.07 -22.86
C ILE A 362 3.42 5.87 -21.92
N ASP A 363 3.21 5.36 -20.71
CA ASP A 363 2.31 5.98 -19.72
C ASP A 363 2.90 7.26 -19.10
N ASP A 364 4.24 7.39 -19.12
CA ASP A 364 4.97 8.58 -18.66
C ASP A 364 5.72 9.29 -19.81
N TYR A 365 6.99 9.69 -19.60
CA TYR A 365 7.86 10.35 -20.56
C TYR A 365 9.32 9.96 -20.32
N THR A 366 10.10 9.97 -21.39
CA THR A 366 11.52 9.61 -21.36
C THR A 366 12.36 10.62 -20.59
N ARG A 367 13.42 10.18 -19.90
CA ARG A 367 14.23 11.04 -19.01
C ARG A 367 15.67 11.19 -19.44
N ASP A 368 16.20 10.21 -20.16
CA ASP A 368 17.58 10.18 -20.62
C ASP A 368 17.67 10.26 -22.15
N VAL A 369 18.89 10.49 -22.62
CA VAL A 369 19.23 10.44 -24.05
C VAL A 369 19.77 9.05 -24.39
N TYR A 370 19.24 8.43 -25.44
CA TYR A 370 19.75 7.20 -26.03
C TYR A 370 19.99 7.42 -27.52
N THR A 371 21.26 7.35 -27.91
CA THR A 371 21.72 7.73 -29.25
C THR A 371 22.16 6.50 -30.04
N ILE A 372 21.49 6.24 -31.16
CA ILE A 372 21.81 5.16 -32.08
C ILE A 372 23.21 5.35 -32.67
N GLY A 373 24.00 4.29 -32.68
CA GLY A 373 25.37 4.30 -33.21
C GLY A 373 26.42 4.96 -32.30
N VAL A 374 26.00 5.53 -31.17
CA VAL A 374 26.90 6.05 -30.12
C VAL A 374 26.81 5.17 -28.88
N ASP A 375 25.60 4.91 -28.40
CA ASP A 375 25.34 4.03 -27.28
C ASP A 375 25.25 2.56 -27.75
N THR A 376 25.78 1.64 -26.95
CA THR A 376 25.38 0.24 -27.03
C THR A 376 24.10 0.07 -26.21
N LEU A 377 22.99 -0.18 -26.90
CA LEU A 377 21.66 -0.23 -26.30
C LEU A 377 21.22 -1.66 -25.98
N TYR A 378 20.59 -1.82 -24.82
CA TYR A 378 19.97 -3.05 -24.35
C TYR A 378 18.48 -2.75 -24.15
N ILE A 379 17.64 -3.28 -25.02
CA ILE A 379 16.20 -2.96 -25.06
C ILE A 379 15.40 -4.25 -25.02
N LYS A 380 14.41 -4.30 -24.13
CA LYS A 380 13.48 -5.43 -24.03
C LYS A 380 12.11 -4.92 -23.60
N ALA A 381 11.06 -5.60 -24.04
CA ALA A 381 9.73 -5.46 -23.46
C ALA A 381 9.40 -6.73 -22.68
N TRP A 382 8.91 -6.60 -21.45
CA TRP A 382 8.58 -7.74 -20.60
C TRP A 382 7.18 -7.61 -20.02
N GLU A 383 6.57 -8.75 -19.72
CA GLU A 383 5.24 -8.78 -19.13
C GLU A 383 5.34 -8.71 -17.61
N PRO A 384 4.70 -7.73 -16.95
CA PRO A 384 4.77 -7.56 -15.51
C PRO A 384 3.86 -8.55 -14.76
N ASP A 385 4.32 -8.95 -13.57
CA ASP A 385 3.50 -9.59 -12.54
C ASP A 385 2.76 -8.52 -11.70
N THR A 386 1.68 -8.91 -11.02
CA THR A 386 0.89 -8.01 -10.15
C THR A 386 0.46 -8.75 -8.89
N GLY A 387 0.17 -8.01 -7.83
CA GLY A 387 -0.31 -8.66 -6.62
C GLY A 387 -0.32 -7.79 -5.38
N GLU A 388 -0.72 -8.41 -4.29
CA GLU A 388 -0.82 -7.87 -2.96
C GLU A 388 -0.39 -8.92 -1.93
N VAL A 389 0.33 -8.46 -0.91
CA VAL A 389 0.57 -9.23 0.31
C VAL A 389 0.12 -8.39 1.50
N ASN A 390 -0.80 -8.94 2.27
CA ASN A 390 -1.46 -8.30 3.41
C ASN A 390 -1.18 -9.06 4.70
N ASN A 391 -0.76 -8.34 5.74
CA ASN A 391 -0.77 -8.80 7.14
C ASN A 391 -0.08 -10.15 7.34
N ILE A 392 1.20 -10.25 6.94
CA ILE A 392 2.02 -11.46 7.09
C ILE A 392 3.25 -11.17 7.93
N GLY A 393 3.58 -12.07 8.86
CA GLY A 393 4.84 -12.08 9.59
C GLY A 393 5.79 -13.18 9.10
N ILE A 394 7.07 -12.87 8.99
CA ILE A 394 8.14 -13.83 8.67
C ILE A 394 9.23 -13.70 9.74
N LEU A 395 9.50 -14.79 10.45
CA LEU A 395 10.50 -14.83 11.50
C LEU A 395 11.66 -15.75 11.11
N PHE A 396 12.86 -15.19 11.03
CA PHE A 396 14.10 -15.93 10.87
C PHE A 396 14.71 -16.26 12.23
N PRO A 397 15.51 -17.35 12.33
CA PRO A 397 16.16 -17.72 13.57
C PRO A 397 17.25 -16.70 13.97
N SER A 398 17.50 -16.59 15.27
CA SER A 398 18.43 -15.61 15.85
C SER A 398 19.86 -15.72 15.33
N SER A 399 20.33 -16.94 15.03
CA SER A 399 21.65 -17.21 14.44
C SER A 399 21.83 -16.65 13.01
N GLY A 400 20.78 -16.05 12.45
CA GLY A 400 20.76 -15.46 11.12
C GLY A 400 20.67 -16.53 10.03
N PRO A 401 19.98 -16.25 8.92
CA PRO A 401 20.07 -17.11 7.75
C PRO A 401 21.47 -17.01 7.11
N GLY A 402 21.87 -18.03 6.35
CA GLY A 402 23.09 -17.99 5.55
C GLY A 402 23.11 -16.80 4.58
N ALA A 403 24.31 -16.33 4.24
CA ALA A 403 24.53 -15.18 3.36
C ALA A 403 23.72 -15.30 2.05
N GLY A 404 23.02 -14.22 1.67
CA GLY A 404 22.20 -14.17 0.44
C GLY A 404 20.70 -14.40 0.61
N THR A 405 20.24 -14.65 1.85
CA THR A 405 18.84 -14.96 2.12
C THR A 405 17.92 -13.75 2.07
N ARG A 406 16.72 -13.90 1.47
CA ARG A 406 15.67 -12.87 1.42
C ARG A 406 14.39 -13.41 2.06
N GLY A 407 13.65 -12.55 2.77
CA GLY A 407 12.33 -12.88 3.33
C GLY A 407 11.27 -13.00 2.24
N PHE A 408 10.90 -11.89 1.65
CA PHE A 408 9.92 -11.86 0.57
C PHE A 408 10.52 -11.15 -0.64
N MET A 409 10.43 -11.75 -1.82
CA MET A 409 10.96 -11.20 -3.06
C MET A 409 9.93 -11.19 -4.19
N MET A 410 9.73 -10.02 -4.77
CA MET A 410 9.01 -9.77 -6.01
C MET A 410 9.93 -9.16 -7.06
N ASP A 411 9.73 -9.56 -8.31
CA ASP A 411 10.51 -9.06 -9.45
C ASP A 411 9.62 -8.82 -10.66
N ARG A 412 9.89 -7.76 -11.42
CA ARG A 412 9.15 -7.38 -12.64
C ARG A 412 7.67 -7.17 -12.39
N THR A 413 7.34 -6.20 -11.54
CA THR A 413 5.96 -5.95 -11.13
C THR A 413 5.40 -4.63 -11.62
N VAL A 414 4.08 -4.56 -11.76
CA VAL A 414 3.31 -3.32 -11.91
C VAL A 414 2.29 -3.27 -10.77
N ASN A 415 2.21 -2.16 -10.06
CA ASN A 415 1.24 -1.91 -8.98
C ASN A 415 1.24 -2.97 -7.86
N PHE A 416 2.39 -3.62 -7.61
CA PHE A 416 2.51 -4.56 -6.50
C PHE A 416 2.40 -3.86 -5.16
N ARG A 417 1.65 -4.45 -4.22
CA ARG A 417 1.45 -3.92 -2.87
C ARG A 417 1.95 -4.88 -1.80
N ALA A 418 2.70 -4.36 -0.83
CA ALA A 418 3.01 -5.05 0.41
C ALA A 418 2.52 -4.21 1.57
N HIS A 419 1.55 -4.69 2.33
CA HIS A 419 0.98 -3.94 3.44
C HIS A 419 0.88 -4.76 4.72
N GLU A 420 1.17 -4.12 5.84
CA GLU A 420 1.16 -4.74 7.18
C GLU A 420 2.09 -5.96 7.28
N VAL A 421 3.18 -5.93 6.52
CA VAL A 421 4.18 -7.00 6.51
C VAL A 421 5.16 -6.79 7.67
N MET A 422 5.51 -7.86 8.37
CA MET A 422 6.60 -7.87 9.36
C MET A 422 7.64 -8.92 9.02
N ILE A 423 8.91 -8.52 9.03
CA ILE A 423 10.03 -9.45 8.83
C ILE A 423 11.09 -9.21 9.91
N GLU A 424 11.43 -10.26 10.64
CA GLU A 424 12.40 -10.21 11.73
C GLU A 424 13.51 -11.25 11.54
N GLY A 425 14.75 -10.88 11.85
CA GLY A 425 15.90 -11.80 11.85
C GLY A 425 16.60 -11.99 10.50
N CYS A 426 16.18 -11.29 9.43
CA CYS A 426 16.79 -11.43 8.12
C CYS A 426 18.12 -10.67 8.03
N THR A 427 19.19 -11.35 7.59
CA THR A 427 20.56 -10.78 7.54
C THR A 427 21.10 -10.63 6.12
N GLY A 428 20.34 -11.05 5.10
CA GLY A 428 20.77 -11.03 3.70
C GLY A 428 20.41 -9.75 2.91
N PRO A 429 20.49 -9.78 1.56
CA PRO A 429 20.46 -8.60 0.69
C PRO A 429 19.06 -7.95 0.51
N GLY A 430 18.21 -7.99 1.53
CA GLY A 430 16.84 -7.47 1.53
C GLY A 430 15.87 -8.41 2.24
N ALA A 431 15.34 -7.99 3.39
CA ALA A 431 14.30 -8.73 4.10
C ALA A 431 13.01 -8.72 3.26
N LEU A 432 12.60 -7.53 2.81
CA LEU A 432 11.67 -7.34 1.70
C LEU A 432 12.44 -6.92 0.45
N ALA A 433 12.20 -7.57 -0.67
CA ALA A 433 12.81 -7.23 -1.95
C ALA A 433 11.73 -7.06 -2.99
N ILE A 434 11.66 -5.88 -3.59
CA ILE A 434 10.81 -5.66 -4.77
C ILE A 434 11.75 -5.07 -5.80
N THR A 435 11.80 -5.66 -6.99
CA THR A 435 12.80 -5.33 -8.00
C THR A 435 12.16 -5.16 -9.37
N ARG A 436 12.65 -4.20 -10.18
CA ARG A 436 12.08 -3.87 -11.51
C ARG A 436 10.58 -3.62 -11.42
N ALA A 437 10.20 -2.62 -10.63
CA ALA A 437 8.82 -2.41 -10.22
C ALA A 437 8.30 -1.04 -10.65
N TRP A 438 7.19 -1.04 -11.38
CA TRP A 438 6.46 0.14 -11.77
C TRP A 438 5.31 0.40 -10.80
N LEU A 439 5.31 1.58 -10.18
CA LEU A 439 4.33 2.02 -9.17
C LEU A 439 4.14 1.04 -7.98
N PRO A 440 5.21 0.48 -7.37
CA PRO A 440 5.05 -0.35 -6.17
C PRO A 440 4.53 0.48 -4.98
N ARG A 441 3.83 -0.18 -4.05
CA ARG A 441 3.37 0.41 -2.79
C ARG A 441 3.78 -0.47 -1.61
N VAL A 442 4.30 0.16 -0.57
CA VAL A 442 4.65 -0.51 0.68
C VAL A 442 4.09 0.30 1.84
N ASP A 443 3.17 -0.27 2.60
CA ASP A 443 2.42 0.42 3.64
C ASP A 443 2.57 -0.33 4.98
N ASN A 444 2.91 0.37 6.06
CA ASN A 444 3.05 -0.23 7.40
C ASN A 444 3.99 -1.44 7.45
N TYR A 445 5.14 -1.34 6.77
CA TYR A 445 6.16 -2.38 6.77
C TYR A 445 7.03 -2.31 8.03
N GLU A 446 7.12 -3.40 8.76
CA GLU A 446 7.97 -3.54 9.93
C GLU A 446 9.14 -4.49 9.68
N VAL A 447 10.35 -4.03 9.98
CA VAL A 447 11.56 -4.83 9.80
C VAL A 447 12.53 -4.71 10.96
N ARG A 448 13.05 -5.85 11.39
CA ARG A 448 13.93 -5.97 12.56
C ARG A 448 15.13 -6.86 12.24
N GLY A 449 16.33 -6.37 12.52
CA GLY A 449 17.57 -7.14 12.40
C GLY A 449 17.65 -8.30 13.38
N GLY A 450 18.42 -9.33 13.03
CA GLY A 450 18.64 -10.51 13.88
C GLY A 450 19.61 -10.25 15.03
N GLY A 451 19.34 -10.89 16.17
CA GLY A 451 19.97 -10.65 17.47
C GLY A 451 21.41 -11.14 17.67
N VAL A 452 22.12 -11.58 16.62
CA VAL A 452 23.46 -12.14 16.78
C VAL A 452 24.50 -11.26 16.11
N GLU A 453 25.55 -10.99 16.86
CA GLU A 453 26.81 -10.37 16.49
C GLU A 453 27.33 -10.98 15.18
N LEU A 454 26.91 -10.43 14.03
CA LEU A 454 27.48 -10.80 12.74
C LEU A 454 28.86 -10.15 12.64
N VAL A 455 29.85 -10.81 13.25
CA VAL A 455 31.26 -10.51 13.10
C VAL A 455 31.58 -10.53 11.60
N GLY A 456 31.86 -9.36 11.01
CA GLY A 456 32.28 -9.23 9.61
C GLY A 456 31.29 -8.60 8.62
N GLY A 457 30.60 -7.53 8.98
CA GLY A 457 30.02 -6.58 8.00
C GLY A 457 28.79 -7.05 7.22
N SER A 458 28.15 -8.15 7.63
CA SER A 458 27.05 -8.79 6.90
C SER A 458 25.66 -8.45 7.46
N MET A 459 25.44 -7.23 7.96
CA MET A 459 24.08 -6.78 8.27
C MET A 459 23.32 -6.47 6.96
N GLY A 460 22.14 -7.07 6.82
CA GLY A 460 21.30 -7.01 5.63
C GLY A 460 20.57 -5.68 5.42
N TYR A 461 19.81 -5.61 4.33
CA TYR A 461 18.89 -4.50 4.06
C TYR A 461 17.50 -4.82 4.59
N GLY A 462 16.82 -3.86 5.20
CA GLY A 462 15.42 -4.01 5.56
C GLY A 462 14.58 -4.22 4.29
N MET A 463 14.67 -3.26 3.36
CA MET A 463 14.12 -3.39 2.02
C MET A 463 15.18 -3.15 0.94
N SER A 464 15.18 -3.98 -0.10
CA SER A 464 15.90 -3.74 -1.36
C SER A 464 14.90 -3.28 -2.42
N ALA A 465 15.06 -2.03 -2.86
CA ALA A 465 14.19 -1.36 -3.82
C ALA A 465 14.96 -1.05 -5.11
N ASN A 466 15.22 -2.09 -5.90
CA ASN A 466 16.08 -1.99 -7.07
C ASN A 466 15.27 -1.75 -8.33
N SER A 467 15.64 -0.76 -9.14
CA SER A 467 14.91 -0.37 -10.35
C SER A 467 13.43 -0.14 -10.08
N TRP A 468 13.09 0.84 -9.24
CA TRP A 468 11.71 1.27 -9.02
C TRP A 468 11.37 2.48 -9.86
N TYR A 469 10.08 2.65 -10.19
CA TYR A 469 9.56 3.87 -10.78
C TYR A 469 8.26 4.26 -10.07
N GLY A 470 8.14 5.49 -9.58
CA GLY A 470 6.89 6.01 -9.02
C GLY A 470 6.42 5.30 -7.74
N GLY A 471 7.36 4.74 -6.97
CA GLY A 471 7.07 3.95 -5.76
C GLY A 471 6.64 4.79 -4.57
N ILE A 472 5.84 4.23 -3.66
CA ILE A 472 5.50 4.88 -2.39
C ILE A 472 5.76 3.90 -1.24
N VAL A 473 6.44 4.39 -0.21
CA VAL A 473 6.62 3.71 1.07
C VAL A 473 6.06 4.61 2.17
N THR A 474 5.16 4.09 3.00
CA THR A 474 4.58 4.80 4.14
C THR A 474 4.51 3.91 5.38
N GLY A 475 4.64 4.49 6.57
CA GLY A 475 4.51 3.74 7.83
C GLY A 475 5.66 2.75 8.07
N LEU A 476 6.83 2.94 7.45
CA LEU A 476 7.99 2.07 7.63
C LEU A 476 8.47 2.12 9.09
N LYS A 477 8.61 0.96 9.72
CA LYS A 477 9.26 0.80 11.02
C LYS A 477 10.47 -0.10 10.86
N SER A 478 11.67 0.42 11.09
CA SER A 478 12.91 -0.33 10.88
C SER A 478 13.83 -0.24 12.10
N ARG A 479 14.43 -1.37 12.45
CA ARG A 479 15.33 -1.46 13.59
C ARG A 479 16.49 -2.41 13.39
N GLY A 480 17.69 -1.99 13.79
CA GLY A 480 18.87 -2.86 13.82
C GLY A 480 19.31 -3.35 12.43
N MET A 481 19.03 -2.55 11.40
CA MET A 481 19.39 -2.86 10.01
C MET A 481 20.62 -2.07 9.57
N ARG A 482 21.42 -2.66 8.67
CA ARG A 482 22.52 -1.90 8.03
C ARG A 482 21.97 -0.73 7.24
N ARG A 483 20.86 -0.93 6.55
CA ARG A 483 20.02 0.07 5.87
C ARG A 483 18.58 -0.36 5.98
N SER A 484 17.69 0.56 6.33
CA SER A 484 16.25 0.30 6.36
C SER A 484 15.69 0.12 4.95
N ILE A 485 16.13 0.95 4.01
CA ILE A 485 15.89 0.78 2.57
C ILE A 485 17.21 1.05 1.86
N ASP A 486 17.57 0.17 0.92
CA ASP A 486 18.64 0.37 -0.05
C ASP A 486 18.00 0.48 -1.44
N PHE A 487 18.04 1.70 -2.00
CA PHE A 487 17.73 1.92 -3.40
C PHE A 487 18.97 1.65 -4.25
N ASP A 488 18.85 0.85 -5.30
CA ASP A 488 19.99 0.46 -6.13
C ASP A 488 19.59 0.14 -7.60
N THR A 489 20.59 -0.06 -8.45
CA THR A 489 20.51 -0.67 -9.79
C THR A 489 21.83 -1.42 -10.04
N THR A 490 21.91 -2.47 -10.86
CA THR A 490 23.16 -3.26 -10.95
C THR A 490 23.93 -3.13 -12.26
N SER A 491 23.33 -3.38 -13.43
CA SER A 491 24.06 -3.35 -14.71
C SER A 491 23.16 -3.21 -15.94
N ALA A 492 23.66 -2.54 -16.98
CA ALA A 492 22.97 -2.34 -18.26
C ALA A 492 22.58 -3.67 -18.93
N ALA A 493 23.49 -4.65 -18.92
CA ALA A 493 23.27 -5.97 -19.52
C ALA A 493 22.15 -6.78 -18.83
N GLN A 494 21.85 -6.48 -17.56
CA GLN A 494 20.78 -7.12 -16.80
C GLN A 494 19.43 -6.38 -16.93
N ASN A 495 19.37 -5.32 -17.75
CA ASN A 495 18.18 -4.52 -18.01
C ASN A 495 17.52 -3.99 -16.71
N GLN A 496 18.37 -3.58 -15.76
CA GLN A 496 17.93 -2.87 -14.55
C GLN A 496 17.91 -1.38 -14.82
N SER A 497 16.77 -0.74 -14.55
CA SER A 497 16.62 0.70 -14.70
C SER A 497 17.18 1.46 -13.50
N VAL A 498 17.52 2.74 -13.71
CA VAL A 498 17.66 3.74 -12.64
C VAL A 498 16.38 3.72 -11.79
N THR A 499 16.51 3.82 -10.46
CA THR A 499 15.35 3.98 -9.57
C THR A 499 14.89 5.44 -9.58
N ARG A 500 13.60 5.71 -9.83
CA ARG A 500 13.07 7.06 -10.05
C ARG A 500 11.77 7.33 -9.31
N ASP A 501 11.58 8.58 -8.93
CA ASP A 501 10.30 9.16 -8.49
C ASP A 501 9.69 8.38 -7.32
N VAL A 502 10.48 8.09 -6.28
CA VAL A 502 10.02 7.34 -5.10
C VAL A 502 9.78 8.27 -3.91
N ILE A 503 8.64 8.08 -3.24
CA ILE A 503 8.29 8.78 -2.01
C ILE A 503 8.41 7.83 -0.83
N VAL A 504 9.13 8.23 0.20
CA VAL A 504 9.19 7.56 1.51
C VAL A 504 8.71 8.55 2.56
N THR A 505 7.55 8.29 3.16
CA THR A 505 6.92 9.17 4.15
C THR A 505 6.58 8.43 5.43
N ASP A 506 6.40 9.14 6.54
CA ASP A 506 5.86 8.60 7.80
C ASP A 506 6.64 7.38 8.29
N PHE A 507 7.98 7.49 8.33
CA PHE A 507 8.88 6.40 8.68
C PHE A 507 9.52 6.60 10.06
N HIS A 508 9.80 5.49 10.74
CA HIS A 508 10.51 5.42 12.02
C HIS A 508 11.68 4.44 11.90
N ILE A 509 12.90 4.95 11.98
CA ILE A 509 14.13 4.18 11.87
C ILE A 509 14.94 4.33 13.15
N THR A 510 15.35 3.21 13.72
CA THR A 510 16.27 3.20 14.86
C THR A 510 17.44 2.27 14.56
N GLY A 511 18.67 2.76 14.77
CA GLY A 511 19.87 1.97 14.57
C GLY A 511 20.29 1.18 15.81
N GLY A 512 21.51 0.64 15.71
CA GLY A 512 22.27 -0.02 16.77
C GLY A 512 22.53 -1.52 16.48
N ASN A 513 23.53 -2.09 17.14
CA ASN A 513 23.94 -3.48 16.95
C ASN A 513 23.22 -4.36 17.97
N ALA A 514 22.83 -5.57 17.57
CA ALA A 514 22.42 -6.56 18.56
C ALA A 514 23.69 -7.02 19.29
N THR A 515 24.15 -6.24 20.28
CA THR A 515 24.95 -6.82 21.35
C THR A 515 24.06 -7.86 22.03
N SER A 516 24.60 -9.04 22.28
CA SER A 516 23.96 -10.30 22.67
C SER A 516 23.19 -10.29 24.01
N GLY A 517 22.57 -9.18 24.39
CA GLY A 517 21.57 -9.10 25.43
C GLY A 517 20.31 -8.53 24.82
N VAL A 518 19.23 -9.30 24.83
CA VAL A 518 17.91 -8.70 25.05
C VAL A 518 18.08 -7.73 26.21
N GLY A 519 17.65 -6.48 26.04
CA GLY A 519 17.73 -5.48 27.10
C GLY A 519 16.85 -5.98 28.24
N GLU A 520 17.46 -6.73 29.15
CA GLU A 520 16.80 -7.30 30.31
C GLU A 520 16.40 -6.12 31.19
N ILE A 521 15.11 -5.82 31.22
CA ILE A 521 14.58 -4.68 31.97
C ILE A 521 14.54 -5.02 33.47
N VAL A 522 14.37 -6.30 33.80
CA VAL A 522 14.31 -6.76 35.18
C VAL A 522 15.72 -7.02 35.71
N GLN A 523 16.08 -6.41 36.84
CA GLN A 523 17.35 -6.71 37.48
C GLN A 523 17.33 -8.15 38.04
N ALA A 524 18.32 -8.97 37.65
CA ALA A 524 18.50 -10.37 38.07
C ALA A 524 17.27 -11.27 37.78
N PRO A 525 16.96 -11.52 36.50
CA PRO A 525 15.81 -12.34 36.11
C PRO A 525 15.94 -13.81 36.56
N GLU A 526 17.16 -14.32 36.78
CA GLU A 526 17.45 -15.68 37.27
C GLU A 526 17.30 -15.84 38.80
N PHE A 527 16.83 -14.81 39.51
CA PHE A 527 16.61 -14.86 40.97
C PHE A 527 17.86 -15.22 41.82
N ASP A 528 19.06 -14.92 41.32
CA ASP A 528 20.34 -15.12 42.05
C ASP A 528 20.37 -14.40 43.41
N SER A 529 19.61 -13.30 43.54
CA SER A 529 19.35 -12.63 44.82
C SER A 529 17.96 -12.00 44.85
N ALA A 530 17.47 -11.64 46.04
CA ALA A 530 16.23 -10.89 46.19
C ALA A 530 16.37 -9.41 45.77
N THR A 531 17.58 -8.94 45.44
CA THR A 531 17.84 -7.57 44.99
C THR A 531 17.20 -7.36 43.61
N GLY A 532 16.30 -6.38 43.47
CA GLY A 532 15.55 -6.12 42.22
C GLY A 532 14.13 -6.69 42.20
N TRP A 533 13.82 -7.58 43.15
CA TRP A 533 12.50 -8.19 43.31
C TRP A 533 11.87 -7.78 44.64
N THR A 534 10.55 -7.65 44.63
CA THR A 534 9.78 -7.53 45.86
C THR A 534 8.82 -8.72 45.95
N THR A 535 8.88 -9.41 47.09
CA THR A 535 8.05 -10.56 47.38
C THR A 535 6.96 -10.20 48.39
N SER A 536 5.85 -10.91 48.32
CA SER A 536 4.84 -10.95 49.38
C SER A 536 4.55 -12.41 49.72
N THR A 537 4.27 -12.71 50.98
CA THR A 537 3.89 -14.07 51.41
C THR A 537 2.79 -14.59 50.50
N PRO A 538 2.97 -15.74 49.81
CA PRO A 538 3.88 -16.84 50.15
C PRO A 538 5.10 -17.00 49.22
N TRP A 539 5.56 -15.94 48.55
CA TRP A 539 6.76 -15.97 47.70
C TRP A 539 8.06 -15.82 48.49
N ALA A 540 9.07 -16.62 48.14
CA ALA A 540 10.44 -16.50 48.63
C ALA A 540 11.45 -16.67 47.49
N ILE A 541 12.58 -15.95 47.56
CA ILE A 541 13.69 -16.08 46.62
C ILE A 541 14.89 -16.65 47.37
N SER A 542 15.42 -17.78 46.90
CA SER A 542 16.60 -18.43 47.48
C SER A 542 17.20 -19.43 46.50
N GLY A 543 18.53 -19.54 46.44
CA GLY A 543 19.22 -20.55 45.64
C GLY A 543 19.05 -20.40 44.12
N GLY A 544 18.93 -19.16 43.62
CA GLY A 544 18.77 -18.87 42.18
C GLY A 544 17.36 -19.16 41.64
N LYS A 545 16.34 -19.11 42.52
CA LYS A 545 14.95 -19.45 42.17
C LYS A 545 13.95 -18.64 42.99
N ALA A 546 12.77 -18.39 42.41
CA ALA A 546 11.60 -17.90 43.13
C ALA A 546 10.61 -19.04 43.39
N THR A 547 10.33 -19.32 44.66
CA THR A 547 9.42 -20.39 45.08
C THR A 547 8.17 -19.80 45.70
N ARG A 548 7.01 -20.30 45.29
CA ARG A 548 5.71 -20.05 45.92
C ARG A 548 5.24 -21.33 46.61
N THR A 549 5.00 -21.29 47.91
CA THR A 549 4.29 -22.35 48.63
C THR A 549 2.79 -22.03 48.70
N GLY A 550 1.91 -23.01 48.51
CA GLY A 550 0.46 -22.83 48.64
C GLY A 550 0.07 -22.14 49.96
N GLY A 551 -0.88 -21.20 49.93
CA GLY A 551 -1.20 -20.32 51.06
C GLY A 551 -1.96 -19.04 50.66
N THR A 552 -1.85 -17.97 51.48
CA THR A 552 -2.55 -16.68 51.29
C THR A 552 -2.26 -16.01 49.94
N THR A 553 -3.01 -14.94 49.62
CA THR A 553 -2.80 -14.14 48.41
C THR A 553 -1.47 -13.38 48.47
N GLY A 554 -0.61 -13.58 47.47
CA GLY A 554 0.68 -12.92 47.34
C GLY A 554 1.18 -12.95 45.90
N SER A 555 1.83 -11.86 45.49
CA SER A 555 2.45 -11.69 44.17
C SER A 555 3.96 -11.45 44.30
N LEU A 556 4.68 -11.81 43.24
CA LEU A 556 6.09 -11.50 43.03
C LEU A 556 6.15 -10.35 42.01
N TYR A 557 6.91 -9.28 42.27
CA TYR A 557 7.03 -8.16 41.34
C TYR A 557 8.44 -7.60 41.23
N ALA A 558 8.77 -7.10 40.05
CA ALA A 558 10.00 -6.37 39.77
C ALA A 558 9.66 -4.96 39.25
N ALA A 559 10.42 -3.95 39.66
CA ALA A 559 10.29 -2.61 39.11
C ALA A 559 10.80 -2.58 37.66
N ILE A 560 10.12 -1.86 36.78
CA ILE A 560 10.49 -1.72 35.36
C ILE A 560 10.49 -0.25 34.95
N SER A 561 11.43 0.15 34.09
CA SER A 561 11.55 1.51 33.56
C SER A 561 12.19 1.52 32.17
N GLY A 562 12.09 2.64 31.44
CA GLY A 562 12.83 2.86 30.18
C GLY A 562 12.23 2.24 28.92
N PHE A 563 10.93 1.92 28.89
CA PHE A 563 10.23 1.40 27.70
C PHE A 563 9.44 2.51 26.98
N VAL A 564 9.10 2.28 25.70
CA VAL A 564 8.20 3.16 24.93
C VAL A 564 6.75 2.67 25.11
N PRO A 565 5.84 3.51 25.64
CA PRO A 565 4.42 3.18 25.74
C PRO A 565 3.82 2.65 24.44
N GLY A 566 3.14 1.50 24.50
CA GLY A 566 2.49 0.86 23.35
C GLY A 566 3.40 -0.06 22.52
N GLU A 567 4.69 -0.17 22.82
CA GLU A 567 5.56 -1.20 22.22
C GLU A 567 5.28 -2.59 22.81
N THR A 568 5.51 -3.64 22.02
CA THR A 568 5.44 -5.03 22.49
C THR A 568 6.74 -5.41 23.19
N ALA A 569 6.66 -5.77 24.47
CA ALA A 569 7.74 -6.43 25.20
C ALA A 569 7.50 -7.94 25.29
N TYR A 570 8.56 -8.70 25.51
CA TYR A 570 8.49 -10.15 25.67
C TYR A 570 8.71 -10.53 27.13
N ILE A 571 7.71 -11.13 27.75
CA ILE A 571 7.86 -11.74 29.07
C ILE A 571 8.38 -13.16 28.85
N VAL A 572 9.55 -13.48 29.39
CA VAL A 572 10.14 -14.82 29.32
C VAL A 572 10.13 -15.43 30.71
N ALA A 573 9.46 -16.57 30.87
CA ALA A 573 9.37 -17.27 32.14
C ALA A 573 9.86 -18.71 31.99
N VAL A 574 10.74 -19.13 32.89
CA VAL A 574 11.18 -20.53 33.02
C VAL A 574 10.58 -21.11 34.29
N ILE A 575 9.66 -22.04 34.14
CA ILE A 575 8.89 -22.65 35.22
C ILE A 575 9.38 -24.08 35.42
N ASN A 576 10.01 -24.36 36.56
CA ASN A 576 10.54 -25.68 36.89
C ASN A 576 9.47 -26.62 37.43
N SER A 577 8.51 -26.09 38.18
CA SER A 577 7.39 -26.87 38.70
C SER A 577 6.18 -26.00 38.93
N ILE A 578 4.98 -26.56 38.75
CA ILE A 578 3.71 -25.94 39.10
C ILE A 578 2.69 -27.02 39.45
N THR A 579 1.93 -26.83 40.53
CA THR A 579 0.92 -27.75 41.03
C THR A 579 -0.21 -26.99 41.71
N GLY A 580 -1.43 -27.53 41.68
CA GLY A 580 -2.57 -26.98 42.43
C GLY A 580 -3.26 -25.75 41.80
N GLY A 581 -2.98 -25.43 40.53
CA GLY A 581 -3.60 -24.35 39.74
C GLY A 581 -2.62 -23.76 38.72
N GLY A 582 -2.89 -22.55 38.23
CA GLY A 582 -2.10 -21.87 37.21
C GLY A 582 -1.41 -20.57 37.67
N ILE A 583 -0.35 -20.16 36.96
CA ILE A 583 0.34 -18.87 37.14
C ILE A 583 0.26 -18.03 35.86
N ARG A 584 0.14 -16.71 36.01
CA ARG A 584 0.19 -15.76 34.90
C ARG A 584 1.16 -14.62 35.18
N PHE A 585 1.52 -13.90 34.13
CA PHE A 585 2.43 -12.77 34.18
C PHE A 585 1.78 -11.53 33.58
N GLY A 586 2.28 -10.34 33.91
CA GLY A 586 1.69 -9.10 33.38
C GLY A 586 2.31 -7.82 33.92
N PHE A 587 1.64 -6.71 33.65
CA PHE A 587 2.06 -5.35 34.06
C PHE A 587 1.12 -4.74 35.10
N PHE A 588 1.71 -4.01 36.05
CA PHE A 588 1.01 -3.17 37.03
C PHE A 588 1.37 -1.70 36.89
N GLU A 589 0.43 -0.83 37.25
CA GLU A 589 0.67 0.52 37.75
C GLU A 589 0.51 0.46 39.27
N ASP A 590 1.63 0.45 39.99
CA ASP A 590 1.74 0.24 41.43
C ASP A 590 1.13 -1.09 41.89
N THR A 591 -0.17 -1.10 42.17
CA THR A 591 -0.95 -2.26 42.63
C THR A 591 -2.12 -2.60 41.70
N THR A 592 -2.34 -1.83 40.63
CA THR A 592 -3.46 -2.00 39.70
C THR A 592 -3.05 -2.82 38.48
N GLN A 593 -3.83 -3.85 38.16
CA GLN A 593 -3.61 -4.70 37.00
C GLN A 593 -3.92 -3.98 35.68
N LEU A 594 -2.94 -3.93 34.77
CA LEU A 594 -3.10 -3.28 33.47
C LEU A 594 -3.28 -4.28 32.33
N SER A 595 -2.44 -5.32 32.27
CA SER A 595 -2.46 -6.33 31.21
C SER A 595 -1.84 -7.63 31.67
N VAL A 596 -2.30 -8.77 31.13
CA VAL A 596 -1.92 -10.12 31.60
C VAL A 596 -1.83 -11.16 30.50
N THR A 597 -1.03 -12.19 30.77
CA THR A 597 -1.01 -13.44 30.00
C THR A 597 -2.14 -14.36 30.43
N SER A 598 -2.40 -15.39 29.62
CA SER A 598 -3.15 -16.58 30.03
C SER A 598 -2.45 -17.31 31.18
N TYR A 599 -3.21 -18.11 31.93
CA TYR A 599 -2.66 -18.98 32.98
C TYR A 599 -1.89 -20.15 32.38
N ILE A 600 -0.75 -20.45 32.99
CA ILE A 600 0.13 -21.57 32.69
C ILE A 600 -0.05 -22.60 33.80
N THR A 601 -0.31 -23.85 33.43
CA THR A 601 -0.58 -24.94 34.37
C THR A 601 0.45 -26.05 34.33
N GLU A 602 1.46 -25.94 33.46
CA GLU A 602 2.50 -26.96 33.26
C GLU A 602 3.90 -26.33 33.36
N PRO A 603 4.94 -27.11 33.72
CA PRO A 603 6.33 -26.65 33.67
C PRO A 603 6.81 -26.43 32.23
N GLY A 604 7.78 -25.52 32.04
CA GLY A 604 8.36 -25.23 30.73
C GLY A 604 8.94 -23.82 30.61
N THR A 605 9.47 -23.52 29.41
CA THR A 605 9.91 -22.17 29.03
C THR A 605 8.83 -21.52 28.17
N TYR A 606 8.42 -20.32 28.56
CA TYR A 606 7.33 -19.60 27.92
C TYR A 606 7.77 -18.18 27.53
N THR A 607 7.32 -17.71 26.37
CA THR A 607 7.57 -16.36 25.87
C THR A 607 6.24 -15.73 25.47
N PHE A 608 5.90 -14.60 26.09
CA PHE A 608 4.63 -13.90 25.85
C PHE A 608 4.87 -12.51 25.28
N PRO A 609 4.39 -12.20 24.07
CA PRO A 609 4.37 -10.83 23.57
C PRO A 609 3.23 -10.07 24.26
N LEU A 610 3.54 -8.95 24.92
CA LEU A 610 2.56 -8.10 25.56
C LEU A 610 2.85 -6.62 25.28
N ALA A 611 1.86 -5.87 24.79
CA ALA A 611 1.99 -4.43 24.64
C ALA A 611 2.16 -3.77 26.02
N VAL A 612 3.16 -2.91 26.18
CA VAL A 612 3.45 -2.25 27.46
C VAL A 612 2.49 -1.07 27.66
N PRO A 613 1.62 -1.10 28.70
CA PRO A 613 0.72 0.00 28.99
C PRO A 613 1.48 1.29 29.34
N PRO A 614 0.97 2.49 28.98
CA PRO A 614 1.68 3.75 29.21
C PRO A 614 2.07 4.05 30.66
N SER A 615 1.30 3.54 31.62
CA SER A 615 1.52 3.75 33.05
C SER A 615 2.15 2.56 33.77
N ALA A 616 2.59 1.53 33.05
CA ALA A 616 3.20 0.35 33.67
C ALA A 616 4.48 0.73 34.43
N ASN A 617 4.65 0.27 35.68
CA ASN A 617 5.88 0.48 36.44
C ASN A 617 6.40 -0.79 37.11
N ARG A 618 5.67 -1.91 37.00
CA ARG A 618 6.07 -3.22 37.55
C ARG A 618 5.71 -4.38 36.61
N LEU A 619 6.61 -5.36 36.51
CA LEU A 619 6.32 -6.72 36.04
C LEU A 619 5.87 -7.56 37.24
N TYR A 620 4.90 -8.46 37.06
CA TYR A 620 4.48 -9.35 38.15
C TYR A 620 4.19 -10.80 37.72
N ALA A 621 4.21 -11.69 38.71
CA ALA A 621 3.70 -13.06 38.63
C ALA A 621 2.60 -13.31 39.67
N GLN A 622 1.50 -13.93 39.24
CA GLN A 622 0.31 -14.15 40.09
C GLN A 622 -0.32 -15.52 39.85
N ALA A 623 -0.66 -16.20 40.95
CA ALA A 623 -1.40 -17.45 40.95
C ALA A 623 -2.91 -17.22 40.78
N ASP A 624 -3.61 -18.18 40.16
CA ASP A 624 -5.08 -18.17 40.03
C ASP A 624 -5.81 -18.38 41.37
N THR A 625 -5.20 -19.16 42.26
CA THR A 625 -5.78 -19.60 43.52
C THR A 625 -4.73 -19.63 44.61
N ASN A 626 -5.21 -19.66 45.85
CA ASN A 626 -4.36 -19.77 47.03
C ASN A 626 -3.56 -21.10 47.08
N GLY A 627 -4.05 -22.16 46.41
CA GLY A 627 -3.48 -23.50 46.44
C GLY A 627 -2.23 -23.72 45.57
N VAL A 628 -1.89 -22.77 44.68
CA VAL A 628 -0.79 -22.96 43.71
C VAL A 628 0.57 -23.05 44.40
N SER A 629 1.31 -24.11 44.14
CA SER A 629 2.73 -24.19 44.49
C SER A 629 3.57 -24.27 43.22
N CYS A 630 4.57 -23.39 43.08
CA CYS A 630 5.39 -23.33 41.88
C CYS A 630 6.83 -22.87 42.16
N GLU A 631 7.72 -23.21 41.24
CA GLU A 631 9.12 -22.79 41.24
C GLU A 631 9.45 -22.15 39.88
N LEU A 632 9.87 -20.89 39.91
CA LEU A 632 10.39 -20.16 38.75
C LEU A 632 11.92 -20.18 38.81
N GLU A 633 12.54 -20.63 37.72
CA GLU A 633 13.99 -20.51 37.50
C GLU A 633 14.34 -19.10 37.04
N SER A 634 13.52 -18.51 36.16
CA SER A 634 13.68 -17.12 35.78
C SER A 634 12.36 -16.47 35.38
N LEU A 635 12.28 -15.16 35.57
CA LEU A 635 11.21 -14.31 35.04
C LEU A 635 11.82 -13.01 34.52
N SER A 636 11.83 -12.89 33.21
CA SER A 636 12.50 -11.84 32.46
C SER A 636 11.48 -10.95 31.75
N LEU A 637 11.78 -9.66 31.68
CA LEU A 637 11.09 -8.74 30.78
C LEU A 637 12.09 -8.21 29.78
N GLN A 638 11.92 -8.67 28.56
CA GLN A 638 12.79 -8.33 27.47
C GLN A 638 12.11 -7.21 26.69
N ALA A 639 12.68 -6.01 26.76
CA ALA A 639 12.35 -5.01 25.75
C ALA A 639 12.73 -5.59 24.39
N PRO A 640 12.02 -5.24 23.30
CA PRO A 640 12.64 -5.34 22.00
C PRO A 640 13.94 -4.54 22.12
N SER A 641 15.08 -5.23 22.01
CA SER A 641 16.43 -4.81 22.42
C SER A 641 16.68 -3.32 22.28
N PHE A 642 17.02 -2.56 23.34
CA PHE A 642 17.64 -1.24 23.15
C PHE A 642 18.99 -1.46 22.45
N PHE A 643 18.98 -1.27 21.14
CA PHE A 643 20.14 -1.45 20.30
C PHE A 643 21.14 -0.33 20.59
N TYR A 644 22.25 -0.68 21.25
CA TYR A 644 23.38 0.23 21.39
C TYR A 644 24.27 0.08 20.16
N PRO A 645 24.68 1.16 19.49
CA PRO A 645 25.69 1.12 18.45
C PRO A 645 27.09 0.96 19.09
N ASP A 646 27.33 -0.14 19.80
CA ASP A 646 28.63 -0.43 20.41
C ASP A 646 29.54 -1.32 19.53
N GLY A 647 29.28 -1.35 18.22
CA GLY A 647 30.16 -2.01 17.24
C GLY A 647 30.54 -1.10 16.08
N ASP A 648 31.75 -1.28 15.56
CA ASP A 648 32.34 -0.58 14.40
C ASP A 648 31.62 -0.84 13.05
N ALA A 649 30.46 -1.50 13.05
CA ALA A 649 29.70 -1.75 11.83
C ALA A 649 28.87 -0.50 11.45
N PRO A 650 29.00 0.01 10.20
CA PRO A 650 28.30 1.21 9.78
C PRO A 650 26.79 0.94 9.62
N ASN A 651 26.00 1.31 10.61
CA ASN A 651 24.54 1.38 10.49
C ASN A 651 24.16 2.65 9.72
N TYR A 652 23.64 2.51 8.52
CA TYR A 652 23.05 3.58 7.72
C TYR A 652 21.52 3.55 7.97
N GLY A 653 20.87 4.69 8.17
CA GLY A 653 19.43 4.76 8.39
C GLY A 653 18.66 4.36 7.13
N ILE A 654 18.62 5.25 6.14
CA ILE A 654 17.92 5.04 4.86
C ILE A 654 18.68 5.72 3.72
N GLY A 655 18.60 5.21 2.50
CA GLY A 655 19.16 5.92 1.36
C GLY A 655 19.47 5.05 0.15
N GLY A 656 20.32 5.59 -0.71
CA GLY A 656 20.69 5.00 -1.99
C GLY A 656 22.14 4.56 -2.08
N HIS A 657 22.41 3.49 -2.82
CA HIS A 657 23.78 3.07 -3.17
C HIS A 657 24.11 3.17 -4.67
N GLY A 658 23.11 3.02 -5.55
CA GLY A 658 23.26 3.02 -7.01
C GLY A 658 22.70 4.27 -7.71
N ALA A 659 22.42 4.14 -9.01
CA ALA A 659 21.82 5.21 -9.82
C ALA A 659 20.35 5.44 -9.49
N ILE A 660 20.05 6.62 -8.95
CA ILE A 660 18.75 6.94 -8.37
C ILE A 660 18.43 8.43 -8.57
N GLU A 661 17.17 8.74 -8.88
CA GLU A 661 16.70 10.10 -9.12
C GLU A 661 15.33 10.37 -8.49
N GLY A 662 15.07 11.61 -8.05
CA GLY A 662 13.72 12.05 -7.71
C GLY A 662 13.17 11.40 -6.43
N ILE A 663 14.01 11.19 -5.43
CA ILE A 663 13.59 10.55 -4.17
C ILE A 663 13.16 11.60 -3.15
N VAL A 664 12.00 11.38 -2.52
CA VAL A 664 11.49 12.24 -1.46
C VAL A 664 11.45 11.46 -0.15
N PHE A 665 12.13 11.97 0.87
CA PHE A 665 12.03 11.52 2.25
C PHE A 665 11.28 12.57 3.06
N SER A 666 10.14 12.20 3.66
CA SER A 666 9.36 13.15 4.48
C SER A 666 8.75 12.58 5.74
N LYS A 667 8.41 13.46 6.70
CA LYS A 667 7.68 13.09 7.93
C LYS A 667 8.33 11.94 8.69
N GLY A 668 9.65 11.99 8.79
CA GLY A 668 10.47 10.87 9.25
C GLY A 668 10.96 11.04 10.68
N PHE A 669 11.25 9.93 11.33
CA PHE A 669 12.05 9.86 12.55
C PHE A 669 13.23 8.94 12.35
N ILE A 670 14.45 9.40 12.67
CA ILE A 670 15.65 8.58 12.64
C ILE A 670 16.48 8.77 13.91
N SER A 671 16.87 7.68 14.56
CA SER A 671 17.83 7.73 15.66
C SER A 671 18.89 6.64 15.64
N ASP A 672 20.01 6.89 16.33
CA ASP A 672 21.02 5.89 16.73
C ASP A 672 21.67 5.10 15.58
N VAL A 673 21.87 5.77 14.44
CA VAL A 673 22.53 5.27 13.23
C VAL A 673 23.79 6.07 12.95
N GLN A 674 24.79 5.51 12.26
CA GLN A 674 25.97 6.29 11.86
C GLN A 674 25.63 7.38 10.84
N TYR A 675 24.88 7.03 9.78
CA TYR A 675 24.49 7.97 8.73
C TYR A 675 22.99 7.92 8.55
N ALA A 676 22.26 8.97 8.91
CA ALA A 676 20.79 8.88 8.94
C ALA A 676 20.18 8.78 7.54
N ILE A 677 20.43 9.74 6.66
CA ILE A 677 20.01 9.66 5.25
C ILE A 677 21.24 9.68 4.34
N ASN A 678 21.44 8.63 3.55
CA ASN A 678 22.51 8.54 2.55
C ASN A 678 22.01 8.98 1.17
N VAL A 679 22.70 9.94 0.55
CA VAL A 679 22.34 10.48 -0.77
C VAL A 679 23.52 10.32 -1.74
N ARG A 680 23.23 9.65 -2.86
CA ARG A 680 24.11 9.35 -4.00
C ARG A 680 23.39 9.62 -5.33
N ASN A 681 22.48 10.59 -5.33
CA ASN A 681 21.32 10.62 -6.21
C ASN A 681 21.19 11.99 -6.90
N ARG A 682 20.31 12.07 -7.91
CA ARG A 682 19.82 13.34 -8.46
C ARG A 682 18.46 13.72 -7.84
N ASP A 683 18.23 15.01 -7.64
CA ASP A 683 16.93 15.61 -7.26
C ASP A 683 16.29 14.98 -6.01
N THR A 684 17.09 14.75 -4.96
CA THR A 684 16.58 14.23 -3.68
C THR A 684 16.06 15.35 -2.80
N VAL A 685 14.86 15.15 -2.23
CA VAL A 685 14.23 16.05 -1.28
C VAL A 685 14.12 15.37 0.07
N ILE A 686 14.61 16.03 1.12
CA ILE A 686 14.48 15.62 2.52
C ILE A 686 13.71 16.74 3.21
N SER A 687 12.53 16.44 3.76
CA SER A 687 11.71 17.45 4.42
C SER A 687 10.97 16.94 5.64
N ASP A 688 10.89 17.71 6.72
CA ASP A 688 10.16 17.30 7.93
C ASP A 688 10.67 15.96 8.51
N VAL A 689 12.00 15.84 8.65
CA VAL A 689 12.64 14.68 9.28
C VAL A 689 13.20 15.09 10.65
N ASN A 690 12.85 14.32 11.68
CA ASN A 690 13.33 14.48 13.05
C ASN A 690 14.48 13.49 13.30
N PHE A 691 15.66 14.04 13.55
CA PHE A 691 16.88 13.30 13.85
C PHE A 691 17.16 13.35 15.35
N ARG A 692 17.42 12.20 15.98
CA ARG A 692 17.75 12.10 17.41
C ARG A 692 18.87 11.11 17.72
N GLY A 693 19.43 11.22 18.91
CA GLY A 693 20.41 10.25 19.41
C GLY A 693 21.76 10.31 18.71
N ARG A 694 22.49 9.19 18.76
CA ARG A 694 23.86 9.11 18.24
C ARG A 694 23.85 9.00 16.72
N MET A 695 24.59 9.87 16.05
CA MET A 695 24.89 9.76 14.62
C MET A 695 26.15 10.53 14.26
N GLU A 696 26.71 10.27 13.08
CA GLU A 696 27.84 11.02 12.51
C GLU A 696 27.35 12.17 11.61
N TYR A 697 26.39 11.90 10.74
CA TYR A 697 25.75 12.89 9.86
C TYR A 697 24.24 12.65 9.74
N CYS A 698 23.44 13.71 9.82
CA CYS A 698 21.98 13.61 9.59
C CYS A 698 21.70 13.33 8.10
N VAL A 699 22.36 14.09 7.22
CA VAL A 699 22.34 13.87 5.77
C VAL A 699 23.78 13.68 5.28
N TYR A 700 24.06 12.52 4.70
CA TYR A 700 25.36 12.18 4.12
C TYR A 700 25.26 12.03 2.61
N ALA A 701 25.57 13.13 1.92
CA ALA A 701 25.49 13.28 0.48
C ALA A 701 26.87 13.11 -0.15
N THR A 702 27.13 11.99 -0.81
CA THR A 702 28.48 11.68 -1.34
C THR A 702 28.74 12.28 -2.72
N HIS A 703 27.80 12.13 -3.64
CA HIS A 703 27.80 12.71 -5.00
C HIS A 703 26.36 12.84 -5.49
N GLY A 704 26.09 13.74 -6.43
CA GLY A 704 24.74 13.97 -6.93
C GLY A 704 24.51 15.36 -7.52
N THR A 705 23.25 15.76 -7.56
CA THR A 705 22.81 17.13 -7.88
C THR A 705 21.36 17.33 -7.43
N GLY A 706 20.91 18.57 -7.26
CA GLY A 706 19.50 18.85 -6.94
C GLY A 706 19.07 18.50 -5.51
N LEU A 707 20.01 18.43 -4.55
CA LEU A 707 19.67 18.09 -3.16
C LEU A 707 18.89 19.23 -2.50
N THR A 708 17.74 18.93 -1.92
CA THR A 708 16.97 19.85 -1.07
C THR A 708 16.81 19.25 0.33
N VAL A 709 17.22 19.96 1.37
CA VAL A 709 17.03 19.58 2.78
C VAL A 709 16.30 20.71 3.50
N ARG A 710 15.07 20.47 3.94
CA ARG A 710 14.29 21.54 4.58
C ARG A 710 13.42 21.10 5.75
N ASP A 711 13.01 22.07 6.56
CA ASP A 711 12.02 21.89 7.64
C ASP A 711 12.35 20.71 8.58
N SER A 712 13.62 20.31 8.65
CA SER A 712 14.08 19.12 9.38
C SER A 712 14.80 19.56 10.65
N ASN A 713 14.78 18.71 11.68
CA ASN A 713 15.36 19.08 12.95
C ASN A 713 16.28 17.99 13.51
N TYR A 714 17.30 18.42 14.23
CA TYR A 714 18.11 17.57 15.09
C TYR A 714 18.03 18.11 16.51
N ARG A 715 17.60 17.29 17.47
CA ARG A 715 17.54 17.68 18.88
C ARG A 715 18.28 16.70 19.78
N ARG A 716 19.25 17.23 20.52
CA ARG A 716 19.98 16.51 21.58
C ARG A 716 19.16 16.35 22.88
N THR A 717 18.32 17.33 23.23
CA THR A 717 17.72 17.46 24.59
C THR A 717 16.64 16.43 24.93
N ASP A 718 16.16 15.66 23.94
CA ASP A 718 15.18 14.59 24.17
C ASP A 718 15.86 13.27 24.61
N PHE A 719 17.12 13.36 25.09
CA PHE A 719 17.90 12.35 25.83
C PHE A 719 18.11 12.77 27.31
N PRO A 720 17.03 13.04 28.10
CA PRO A 720 17.18 13.54 29.47
C PRO A 720 17.86 12.52 30.41
N ASP A 721 17.65 11.22 30.21
CA ASP A 721 17.99 10.20 31.20
C ASP A 721 19.47 9.80 31.28
N LYS A 722 20.35 10.51 30.56
CA LYS A 722 21.82 10.29 30.60
C LYS A 722 22.64 11.56 30.83
N MET A 723 22.03 12.67 31.22
CA MET A 723 22.74 13.94 31.47
C MET A 723 22.47 14.56 32.84
N ASP A 724 22.39 13.74 33.89
CA ASP A 724 22.22 14.24 35.26
C ASP A 724 23.50 14.76 35.93
N SER A 725 24.52 15.15 35.15
CA SER A 725 25.55 16.02 35.70
C SER A 725 26.10 16.97 34.65
N ALA A 726 25.71 18.24 34.79
CA ALA A 726 26.35 19.38 34.14
C ALA A 726 27.85 19.53 34.50
N THR A 727 28.41 18.62 35.30
CA THR A 727 29.80 18.60 35.77
C THR A 727 30.65 17.48 35.18
N ALA A 728 30.10 16.55 34.40
CA ALA A 728 30.89 15.52 33.70
C ALA A 728 30.81 15.72 32.19
N TRP A 729 31.49 16.76 31.70
CA TRP A 729 32.02 16.75 30.34
C TRP A 729 33.11 15.68 30.30
N ASP A 730 32.71 14.41 30.18
CA ASP A 730 33.66 13.35 29.93
C ASP A 730 34.28 13.64 28.55
N THR A 731 35.48 14.22 28.59
CA THR A 731 36.31 14.54 27.42
C THR A 731 36.64 13.29 26.59
N THR A 732 36.34 12.09 27.09
CA THR A 732 36.47 10.82 26.36
C THR A 732 35.18 10.38 25.62
N GLN A 733 34.04 11.06 25.80
CA GLN A 733 32.77 10.74 25.13
C GLN A 733 32.43 11.65 23.93
N THR A 734 33.46 12.26 23.34
CA THR A 734 33.34 13.16 22.18
C THR A 734 32.79 12.50 20.91
N ASP A 735 32.73 11.16 20.86
CA ASP A 735 32.33 10.35 19.68
C ASP A 735 30.83 10.07 19.52
N LYS A 736 29.97 10.66 20.37
CA LYS A 736 28.53 10.34 20.40
C LYS A 736 27.60 11.42 19.81
N LEU A 737 28.12 12.54 19.31
CA LEU A 737 27.35 13.63 18.69
C LEU A 737 27.56 13.71 17.16
N PRO A 738 26.56 14.16 16.38
CA PRO A 738 26.75 14.40 14.94
C PRO A 738 27.88 15.37 14.68
N LYS A 739 28.78 14.97 13.78
CA LYS A 739 29.83 15.85 13.24
C LYS A 739 29.19 17.03 12.53
N ALA A 740 28.25 16.75 11.61
CA ALA A 740 27.52 17.78 10.89
C ALA A 740 26.06 17.43 10.62
N PHE A 741 25.24 18.46 10.36
CA PHE A 741 23.85 18.27 9.94
C PHE A 741 23.80 17.76 8.50
N VAL A 742 24.47 18.43 7.58
CA VAL A 742 24.64 17.99 6.18
C VAL A 742 26.12 17.81 5.86
N ARG A 743 26.43 16.71 5.17
CA ARG A 743 27.74 16.46 4.57
C ARG A 743 27.61 16.34 3.06
N LEU A 744 28.34 17.16 2.31
CA LEU A 744 28.49 17.06 0.85
C LEU A 744 29.90 16.57 0.51
N GLY A 745 30.03 15.54 -0.31
CA GLY A 745 31.32 14.99 -0.74
C GLY A 745 31.96 13.99 0.23
N ILE A 746 33.00 13.31 -0.24
CA ILE A 746 33.78 12.33 0.54
C ILE A 746 35.19 12.84 0.78
N SER A 747 35.79 12.49 1.92
CA SER A 747 37.16 12.90 2.30
C SER A 747 38.25 11.89 1.90
N THR A 748 37.87 10.71 1.40
CA THR A 748 38.79 9.59 1.12
C THR A 748 38.44 8.90 -0.20
N GLY A 749 39.30 9.02 -1.22
CA GLY A 749 39.14 8.30 -2.49
C GLY A 749 39.76 9.03 -3.69
N SER A 750 40.09 8.30 -4.76
CA SER A 750 40.68 8.82 -6.00
C SER A 750 39.64 9.29 -7.03
N GLY A 751 38.39 9.46 -6.60
CA GLY A 751 37.24 9.79 -7.45
C GLY A 751 36.95 11.28 -7.57
N ASP A 752 36.40 11.68 -8.71
CA ASP A 752 35.97 13.04 -9.06
C ASP A 752 34.51 13.25 -8.56
N TRP A 753 34.31 13.15 -7.24
CA TRP A 753 32.98 13.23 -6.62
C TRP A 753 32.42 14.65 -6.73
N LYS A 754 31.30 14.85 -7.43
CA LYS A 754 30.76 16.19 -7.72
C LYS A 754 29.32 16.37 -7.25
N TYR A 755 29.02 17.55 -6.72
CA TYR A 755 27.65 18.07 -6.57
C TYR A 755 27.48 19.23 -7.56
N ASP A 756 27.08 18.89 -8.78
CA ASP A 756 26.98 19.83 -9.90
C ASP A 756 25.52 20.23 -10.16
N GLY A 757 25.02 21.17 -9.38
CA GLY A 757 23.70 21.79 -9.53
C GLY A 757 23.11 22.27 -8.22
N ILE A 758 21.90 22.82 -8.28
CA ILE A 758 21.31 23.59 -7.18
C ILE A 758 21.15 22.70 -5.94
N THR A 759 21.82 23.08 -4.85
CA THR A 759 21.64 22.47 -3.52
C THR A 759 20.97 23.49 -2.62
N ARG A 760 19.84 23.13 -2.00
CA ARG A 760 19.12 24.00 -1.06
C ARG A 760 19.04 23.35 0.31
N ILE A 761 19.42 24.09 1.33
CA ILE A 761 19.28 23.71 2.74
C ILE A 761 18.50 24.85 3.37
N SER A 762 17.32 24.60 3.96
CA SER A 762 16.53 25.71 4.48
C SER A 762 15.56 25.37 5.60
N ASN A 763 15.28 26.30 6.50
CA ASN A 763 14.32 26.14 7.60
C ASN A 763 14.61 24.93 8.53
N ASN A 764 15.86 24.49 8.65
CA ASN A 764 16.23 23.38 9.52
C ASN A 764 16.58 23.87 10.94
N ASP A 765 16.38 23.06 11.96
CA ASP A 765 16.67 23.39 13.37
C ASP A 765 17.61 22.35 14.00
N ALA A 766 18.91 22.64 14.12
CA ALA A 766 19.92 21.69 14.56
C ALA A 766 20.56 22.09 15.91
N HIS A 767 20.36 21.26 16.94
CA HIS A 767 20.80 21.52 18.31
C HIS A 767 21.81 20.48 18.79
N GLY A 768 23.05 20.91 19.07
CA GLY A 768 24.08 20.05 19.68
C GLY A 768 25.01 19.36 18.70
N LEU A 769 25.23 19.94 17.51
CA LEU A 769 26.24 19.47 16.54
C LEU A 769 27.67 19.66 17.08
N ARG A 770 28.59 18.78 16.68
CA ARG A 770 29.98 18.73 17.17
C ARG A 770 30.95 19.59 16.36
N GLU A 771 30.90 19.53 15.04
CA GLU A 771 31.95 20.10 14.18
C GLU A 771 31.43 21.15 13.21
N ALA A 772 30.28 20.92 12.57
CA ALA A 772 29.75 21.83 11.57
C ALA A 772 28.24 21.77 11.40
N PHE A 773 27.65 22.76 10.73
CA PHE A 773 26.30 22.62 10.18
C PHE A 773 26.37 21.94 8.82
N LEU A 774 27.22 22.48 7.95
CA LEU A 774 27.55 21.92 6.65
C LEU A 774 29.02 21.49 6.62
N SER A 775 29.28 20.25 6.24
CA SER A 775 30.63 19.74 6.05
C SER A 775 30.85 19.41 4.56
N LEU A 776 32.01 19.81 4.02
CA LEU A 776 32.40 19.67 2.62
C LEU A 776 33.61 18.74 2.51
N GLY A 777 33.46 17.62 1.82
CA GLY A 777 34.47 16.59 1.66
C GLY A 777 35.24 16.79 0.38
N ILE A 778 36.56 16.91 0.51
CA ILE A 778 37.41 17.30 -0.61
C ILE A 778 38.46 16.24 -0.92
N THR A 779 38.43 15.78 -2.17
CA THR A 779 39.53 15.12 -2.88
C THR A 779 40.16 16.10 -3.89
N SER A 780 41.17 15.72 -4.67
CA SER A 780 42.00 16.62 -5.51
C SER A 780 41.25 17.60 -6.43
N THR A 781 39.98 17.36 -6.75
CA THR A 781 39.10 18.22 -7.57
C THR A 781 37.64 18.10 -7.09
N TYR A 782 37.19 19.02 -6.22
CA TYR A 782 35.81 19.07 -5.72
C TYR A 782 35.16 20.42 -6.04
N SER A 783 33.91 20.40 -6.53
CA SER A 783 33.12 21.61 -6.78
C SER A 783 31.68 21.42 -6.33
N VAL A 784 31.18 22.36 -5.51
CA VAL A 784 29.74 22.54 -5.24
C VAL A 784 29.31 23.79 -5.98
N LYS A 785 28.29 23.68 -6.83
CA LYS A 785 27.73 24.83 -7.55
C LYS A 785 26.36 25.19 -6.98
N ASN A 786 26.08 26.48 -6.83
CA ASN A 786 24.74 26.97 -6.48
C ASN A 786 24.17 26.37 -5.19
N LEU A 787 24.89 26.58 -4.10
CA LEU A 787 24.47 26.20 -2.75
C LEU A 787 23.66 27.36 -2.13
N PHE A 788 22.47 27.07 -1.63
CA PHE A 788 21.62 28.00 -0.90
C PHE A 788 21.37 27.44 0.49
N VAL A 789 21.62 28.24 1.52
CA VAL A 789 21.40 27.91 2.93
C VAL A 789 20.57 29.04 3.54
N GLU A 790 19.31 28.77 3.90
CA GLU A 790 18.34 29.84 4.16
C GLU A 790 17.47 29.56 5.39
N ASN A 791 17.31 30.55 6.30
CA ASN A 791 16.44 30.43 7.49
C ASN A 791 16.74 29.23 8.41
N ASP A 792 17.96 28.68 8.38
CA ASP A 792 18.34 27.60 9.27
C ASP A 792 18.68 28.12 10.68
N LYS A 793 18.41 27.31 11.70
CA LYS A 793 18.76 27.57 13.10
C LYS A 793 19.75 26.53 13.59
N VAL A 794 20.85 27.00 14.16
CA VAL A 794 21.90 26.17 14.73
C VAL A 794 22.13 26.57 16.18
N VAL A 795 22.00 25.60 17.07
CA VAL A 795 22.30 25.76 18.51
C VAL A 795 23.53 24.91 18.84
N ILE A 796 24.64 25.59 19.14
CA ILE A 796 25.94 24.96 19.36
C ILE A 796 26.06 24.51 20.81
N GLY A 797 26.43 23.24 20.99
CA GLY A 797 26.76 22.62 22.28
C GLY A 797 28.21 22.15 22.33
N ALA A 798 29.12 22.90 21.72
CA ALA A 798 30.53 22.50 21.55
C ALA A 798 31.29 22.52 22.90
N PRO A 799 32.07 21.46 23.21
CA PRO A 799 32.97 21.45 24.37
C PRO A 799 33.89 22.66 24.46
N ALA A 800 34.26 23.03 25.69
CA ALA A 800 35.41 23.91 25.91
C ALA A 800 36.65 23.36 25.17
N GLY A 801 37.35 24.21 24.41
CA GLY A 801 38.54 23.81 23.64
C GLY A 801 38.28 23.23 22.24
N THR A 802 37.01 23.11 21.80
CA THR A 802 36.69 22.73 20.41
C THR A 802 36.36 23.95 19.55
N THR A 803 36.52 23.79 18.23
CA THR A 803 36.11 24.78 17.22
C THR A 803 34.96 24.21 16.41
N PHE A 804 33.82 24.89 16.44
CA PHE A 804 32.71 24.63 15.52
C PHE A 804 32.84 25.51 14.28
N GLU A 805 32.72 24.94 13.09
CA GLU A 805 32.78 25.65 11.81
C GLU A 805 31.42 25.54 11.11
N PHE A 806 30.74 26.65 10.84
CA PHE A 806 29.42 26.59 10.18
C PHE A 806 29.49 25.83 8.85
N ILE A 807 30.47 26.19 8.01
CA ILE A 807 30.92 25.38 6.88
C ILE A 807 32.32 24.85 7.21
N LYS A 808 32.47 23.53 7.30
CA LYS A 808 33.76 22.86 7.46
C LYS A 808 34.24 22.25 6.17
N VAL A 809 35.53 22.32 5.91
CA VAL A 809 36.19 21.59 4.82
C VAL A 809 37.00 20.44 5.42
N GLU A 810 36.79 19.21 4.95
CA GLU A 810 37.50 18.01 5.39
C GLU A 810 38.25 17.36 4.21
N GLY A 811 39.58 17.22 4.33
CA GLY A 811 40.46 16.65 3.30
C GLY A 811 41.94 16.98 3.58
N GLY A 812 42.87 16.16 3.06
CA GLY A 812 44.30 16.17 3.42
C GLY A 812 45.11 17.44 3.08
N SER A 813 46.39 17.47 3.49
CA SER A 813 47.32 18.62 3.46
C SER A 813 47.76 19.16 2.08
N GLY A 814 47.05 18.81 1.01
CA GLY A 814 47.33 19.27 -0.36
C GLY A 814 46.56 20.54 -0.75
N GLU A 815 47.06 21.24 -1.79
CA GLU A 815 46.40 22.42 -2.37
C GLU A 815 45.02 22.04 -2.96
N ALA A 816 43.95 22.26 -2.19
CA ALA A 816 42.58 22.08 -2.66
C ALA A 816 42.16 23.27 -3.53
N ARG A 817 41.95 23.03 -4.84
CA ARG A 817 41.28 23.98 -5.74
C ARG A 817 39.78 23.74 -5.66
N VAL A 818 39.12 24.39 -4.72
CA VAL A 818 37.67 24.23 -4.55
C VAL A 818 36.94 25.23 -5.44
N GLY A 819 36.25 24.72 -6.46
CA GLY A 819 35.46 25.56 -7.36
C GLY A 819 34.05 25.74 -6.80
N TYR A 820 33.73 26.95 -6.33
CA TYR A 820 32.36 27.33 -5.95
C TYR A 820 31.86 28.40 -6.92
N SER A 821 30.65 28.23 -7.46
CA SER A 821 30.03 29.25 -8.30
C SER A 821 29.16 30.23 -7.51
N HIS A 822 28.50 29.77 -6.44
CA HIS A 822 27.53 30.59 -5.68
C HIS A 822 27.19 29.93 -4.33
N ILE A 823 27.28 30.69 -3.24
CA ILE A 823 26.81 30.33 -1.88
C ILE A 823 25.94 31.48 -1.37
N ASP A 824 24.68 31.20 -1.04
CA ASP A 824 23.76 32.12 -0.35
C ASP A 824 23.53 31.63 1.09
N LEU A 825 23.63 32.50 2.09
CA LEU A 825 23.50 32.19 3.53
C LEU A 825 22.38 33.02 4.20
N GLY A 826 21.30 33.34 3.50
CA GLY A 826 20.21 34.18 3.99
C GLY A 826 19.63 33.73 5.35
N SER A 827 19.42 34.69 6.27
CA SER A 827 18.64 34.52 7.52
C SER A 827 19.05 33.36 8.45
N LEU A 828 20.32 32.96 8.43
CA LEU A 828 20.89 31.97 9.35
C LEU A 828 20.90 32.46 10.81
N HIS A 829 20.38 31.65 11.75
CA HIS A 829 20.39 31.93 13.18
C HIS A 829 21.34 30.97 13.93
N VAL A 830 22.48 31.48 14.44
CA VAL A 830 23.42 30.68 15.24
C VAL A 830 23.39 31.14 16.70
N SER A 831 23.27 30.22 17.65
CA SER A 831 23.34 30.51 19.09
C SER A 831 24.28 29.53 19.79
N ASN A 832 25.00 29.98 20.82
CA ASN A 832 25.99 29.17 21.54
C ASN A 832 25.65 29.05 23.03
N TYR A 833 25.65 27.83 23.56
CA TYR A 833 25.47 27.54 24.99
C TYR A 833 26.74 26.98 25.67
N GLY A 834 27.84 26.76 24.92
CA GLY A 834 29.09 26.18 25.42
C GLY A 834 30.29 27.15 25.44
N ALA A 835 31.36 26.78 26.14
CA ALA A 835 32.61 27.55 26.23
C ALA A 835 33.57 27.37 25.02
N GLY A 836 33.10 26.77 23.92
CA GLY A 836 33.87 26.53 22.69
C GLY A 836 34.04 27.78 21.82
N THR A 837 34.91 27.67 20.82
CA THR A 837 35.12 28.73 19.80
C THR A 837 34.32 28.44 18.54
N TYR A 838 33.89 29.48 17.83
CA TYR A 838 33.06 29.39 16.63
C TYR A 838 33.73 30.07 15.43
N ARG A 839 33.58 29.49 14.25
CA ARG A 839 33.98 30.06 12.96
C ARG A 839 32.89 29.88 11.92
N MET A 840 32.74 30.86 11.05
CA MET A 840 31.90 30.76 9.86
C MET A 840 32.51 29.87 8.78
N LEU A 841 33.82 30.02 8.57
CA LEU A 841 34.58 29.46 7.45
C LEU A 841 35.92 28.85 7.93
N PRO A 842 36.47 27.86 7.21
CA PRO A 842 37.67 27.13 7.62
C PRO A 842 38.97 27.96 7.49
N PRO A 843 40.03 27.64 8.26
CA PRO A 843 41.28 28.39 8.29
C PRO A 843 42.25 28.12 7.11
N VAL A 844 41.94 27.18 6.19
CA VAL A 844 42.84 26.72 5.12
C VAL A 844 42.13 26.61 3.77
N ALA A 845 42.90 26.85 2.70
CA ALA A 845 42.58 26.89 1.27
C ALA A 845 41.90 28.18 0.76
N LYS A 846 42.46 28.68 -0.34
CA LYS A 846 42.03 29.86 -1.09
C LYS A 846 40.53 29.73 -1.42
N PHE A 847 39.69 30.49 -0.73
CA PHE A 847 38.25 30.54 -0.99
C PHE A 847 38.02 31.40 -2.25
N ILE A 848 38.17 30.79 -3.43
CA ILE A 848 37.93 31.49 -4.70
C ILE A 848 36.44 31.40 -4.99
N ILE A 849 35.71 32.48 -4.69
CA ILE A 849 34.37 32.65 -5.23
C ILE A 849 34.55 33.04 -6.70
N GLY A 850 34.13 32.15 -7.61
CA GLY A 850 34.47 32.20 -9.03
C GLY A 850 34.14 33.55 -9.70
N SER A 851 35.16 34.11 -10.33
CA SER A 851 35.14 35.33 -11.14
C SER A 851 34.39 35.12 -12.46
N SER A 852 33.18 35.66 -12.56
CA SER A 852 32.62 36.16 -13.83
C SER A 852 31.61 37.26 -13.57
N GLY A 853 32.08 38.51 -13.52
CA GLY A 853 31.27 39.72 -13.71
C GLY A 853 30.26 40.11 -12.62
N HIS A 854 29.96 39.28 -11.62
CA HIS A 854 29.06 39.61 -10.51
C HIS A 854 29.76 39.42 -9.16
N TRP A 855 29.70 40.46 -8.33
CA TRP A 855 30.25 40.45 -6.97
C TRP A 855 29.44 39.47 -6.11
N PRO A 856 30.05 38.47 -5.47
CA PRO A 856 29.35 37.66 -4.49
C PRO A 856 29.12 38.48 -3.23
N THR A 857 27.86 38.85 -2.95
CA THR A 857 27.41 39.29 -1.63
C THR A 857 27.18 38.06 -0.76
N LEU A 858 27.93 37.95 0.33
CA LEU A 858 27.68 36.99 1.39
C LEU A 858 26.72 37.66 2.39
N ASP A 859 25.43 37.31 2.32
CA ASP A 859 24.38 37.91 3.16
C ASP A 859 24.32 37.22 4.54
N CYS A 860 25.45 37.18 5.26
CA CYS A 860 25.56 36.44 6.53
C CYS A 860 25.73 37.36 7.74
N ALA A 861 24.84 37.23 8.73
CA ALA A 861 24.96 37.87 10.02
C ALA A 861 24.93 36.81 11.13
N VAL A 862 25.96 36.75 11.99
CA VAL A 862 26.05 35.75 13.06
C VAL A 862 25.86 36.42 14.40
N GLN A 863 24.65 36.36 14.93
CA GLN A 863 24.29 36.94 16.23
C GLN A 863 24.89 36.17 17.41
N THR A 864 25.99 36.65 17.97
CA THR A 864 26.70 36.07 19.13
C THR A 864 26.11 36.47 20.49
N GLY A 865 25.04 37.27 20.51
CA GLY A 865 24.33 37.77 21.69
C GLY A 865 23.19 38.70 21.25
N ASN A 866 22.46 39.36 22.16
CA ASN A 866 21.25 40.13 21.79
C ASN A 866 21.44 41.15 20.64
N ARG A 867 22.64 41.67 20.38
CA ARG A 867 22.98 42.55 19.23
C ARG A 867 24.46 42.47 18.78
N GLN A 868 25.20 41.42 19.11
CA GLN A 868 26.63 41.31 18.77
C GLN A 868 26.87 40.41 17.57
N TRP A 869 27.76 40.79 16.65
CA TRP A 869 28.15 39.97 15.51
C TRP A 869 29.67 39.81 15.42
N ARG A 870 30.20 38.65 14.98
CA ARG A 870 31.65 38.45 14.75
C ARG A 870 31.93 37.65 13.46
N PHE A 871 32.79 38.15 12.58
CA PHE A 871 33.09 37.51 11.27
C PHE A 871 34.58 37.54 10.93
N LEU A 872 35.05 36.58 10.13
CA LEU A 872 36.39 36.62 9.50
C LEU A 872 36.23 37.00 8.03
N LEU A 873 36.77 38.15 7.61
CA LEU A 873 36.80 38.62 6.23
C LEU A 873 38.13 38.32 5.56
N ASN A 874 38.08 37.49 4.52
CA ASN A 874 39.20 37.20 3.60
C ASN A 874 39.18 38.17 2.40
N ASP A 875 40.22 38.13 1.57
CA ASP A 875 40.37 38.99 0.39
C ASP A 875 39.18 38.89 -0.57
N ASP A 876 38.75 40.04 -1.10
CA ASP A 876 37.71 40.21 -2.12
C ASP A 876 36.28 39.77 -1.75
N LEU A 877 36.02 39.56 -0.45
CA LEU A 877 34.68 39.24 0.06
C LEU A 877 33.87 40.52 0.34
N VAL A 878 32.63 40.58 -0.17
CA VAL A 878 31.62 41.56 0.23
C VAL A 878 30.61 40.86 1.13
N ILE A 879 30.45 41.33 2.38
CA ILE A 879 29.40 40.86 3.28
C ILE A 879 28.30 41.92 3.31
N ARG A 880 27.04 41.50 3.24
CA ARG A 880 25.89 42.34 3.55
C ARG A 880 25.18 41.78 4.79
N ILE A 881 24.80 42.64 5.72
CA ILE A 881 24.02 42.30 6.91
C ILE A 881 22.70 43.05 6.78
N PRO A 882 21.61 42.36 6.42
CA PRO A 882 20.32 42.99 6.28
C PRO A 882 19.82 43.58 7.60
N ASN A 883 19.28 44.80 7.58
CA ASN A 883 18.72 45.48 8.76
C ASN A 883 19.66 45.48 9.98
N ALA A 884 20.96 45.68 9.71
CA ALA A 884 22.04 45.68 10.70
C ALA A 884 21.81 46.70 11.83
N ALA A 885 21.17 47.82 11.50
CA ALA A 885 20.73 48.82 12.46
C ALA A 885 19.37 49.36 12.02
N PRO A 886 18.33 49.32 12.88
CA PRO A 886 17.06 49.99 12.60
C PRO A 886 17.26 51.48 12.27
N GLN A 887 16.32 52.06 11.53
CA GLN A 887 16.41 53.46 11.11
C GLN A 887 16.66 54.41 12.31
N GLY A 888 17.83 55.05 12.32
CA GLY A 888 18.25 56.00 13.37
C GLY A 888 19.17 55.42 14.45
N GLU A 889 19.42 54.11 14.49
CA GLU A 889 20.38 53.49 15.41
C GLU A 889 21.82 53.53 14.84
N ARG A 890 22.82 53.60 15.74
CA ARG A 890 24.24 53.52 15.37
C ARG A 890 24.73 52.09 15.52
N LEU A 891 25.62 51.66 14.64
CA LEU A 891 26.28 50.36 14.73
C LEU A 891 27.73 50.53 15.19
N GLY A 892 28.13 49.85 16.27
CA GLY A 892 29.53 49.73 16.64
C GLY A 892 30.22 48.71 15.75
N VAL A 893 31.40 49.04 15.22
CA VAL A 893 32.22 48.16 14.39
C VAL A 893 33.65 48.17 14.93
N LYS A 894 34.20 46.98 15.16
CA LYS A 894 35.55 46.77 15.66
C LYS A 894 36.29 45.82 14.73
N LEU A 895 37.52 46.16 14.35
CA LEU A 895 38.32 45.39 13.41
C LEU A 895 39.58 44.85 14.10
N ILE A 896 39.83 43.56 13.97
CA ILE A 896 40.94 42.87 14.64
C ILE A 896 41.72 42.10 13.55
N PRO A 897 43.00 42.41 13.29
CA PRO A 897 43.83 41.62 12.38
C PRO A 897 44.01 40.20 12.91
N ASN A 898 43.98 39.21 12.03
CA ASN A 898 44.30 37.83 12.39
C ASN A 898 45.83 37.70 12.63
N GLY A 899 46.31 37.99 13.84
CA GLY A 899 47.71 37.83 14.24
C GLY A 899 48.36 38.94 15.08
N GLY A 900 47.62 39.97 15.56
CA GLY A 900 48.18 41.04 16.38
C GLY A 900 47.15 42.08 16.83
N ASP A 901 47.54 42.95 17.79
CA ASP A 901 46.68 43.88 18.53
C ASP A 901 45.81 44.78 17.62
N GLY A 902 44.54 44.95 18.04
CA GLY A 902 43.41 45.40 17.21
C GLY A 902 43.50 46.82 16.63
N TYR A 903 42.75 47.05 15.54
CA TYR A 903 42.56 48.37 14.93
C TYR A 903 41.15 48.87 15.25
N GLY A 904 41.06 49.87 16.13
CA GLY A 904 39.96 50.86 16.24
C GLY A 904 38.52 50.35 16.38
N ASP A 905 37.85 50.81 17.44
CA ASP A 905 36.39 50.76 17.57
C ASP A 905 35.80 52.02 16.93
N PHE A 906 34.82 51.89 16.02
CA PHE A 906 34.15 53.03 15.40
C PHE A 906 32.64 52.85 15.30
N LEU A 907 31.91 53.96 15.31
CA LEU A 907 30.45 54.00 15.21
C LEU A 907 30.04 54.43 13.79
N VAL A 908 29.20 53.63 13.15
CA VAL A 908 28.62 53.91 11.82
C VAL A 908 27.19 54.39 11.99
N ALA A 909 26.82 55.48 11.31
CA ALA A 909 25.47 56.07 11.38
C ALA A 909 24.71 55.85 10.05
N PRO A 910 23.37 55.74 10.05
CA PRO A 910 22.59 55.58 8.82
C PRO A 910 22.84 56.74 7.84
N GLY A 911 23.23 56.43 6.60
CA GLY A 911 23.55 57.45 5.59
C GLY A 911 24.97 58.01 5.65
N SER A 912 25.83 57.50 6.54
CA SER A 912 27.25 57.80 6.50
C SER A 912 27.92 56.97 5.40
N ALA A 913 28.20 57.57 4.25
CA ALA A 913 29.11 57.03 3.25
C ALA A 913 30.57 57.16 3.72
N THR A 914 30.90 56.67 4.92
CA THR A 914 32.25 56.78 5.47
C THR A 914 33.10 55.64 4.92
N LEU A 915 33.90 55.92 3.90
CA LEU A 915 35.09 55.13 3.60
C LEU A 915 36.06 55.27 4.77
N VAL A 916 36.07 54.30 5.69
CA VAL A 916 37.13 54.21 6.70
C VAL A 916 38.35 53.59 6.03
N ASP A 917 39.23 54.43 5.47
CA ASP A 917 40.50 53.99 4.89
C ASP A 917 41.49 53.72 6.04
N ILE A 918 41.80 52.45 6.31
CA ILE A 918 42.70 52.06 7.41
C ILE A 918 44.14 52.06 6.88
N GLY A 919 44.56 53.22 6.39
CA GLY A 919 45.97 53.56 6.18
C GLY A 919 46.52 54.12 7.49
N ALA A 920 47.10 53.25 8.33
CA ALA A 920 47.82 53.59 9.56
C ALA A 920 47.03 54.42 10.60
N ILE A 921 46.13 53.78 11.36
CA ILE A 921 45.50 54.36 12.56
C ILE A 921 46.28 53.88 13.80
N GLY A 922 46.87 54.82 14.55
CA GLY A 922 47.44 54.58 15.88
C GLY A 922 46.36 54.48 16.97
N PRO A 923 46.69 54.00 18.18
CA PRO A 923 45.74 53.48 19.18
C PRO A 923 44.70 54.45 19.77
N ASP A 924 44.73 55.74 19.44
CA ASP A 924 43.86 56.75 20.04
C ASP A 924 43.14 57.61 18.97
N VAL A 925 42.04 57.13 18.38
CA VAL A 925 41.10 57.99 17.65
C VAL A 925 39.66 57.60 17.97
N VAL A 926 39.01 58.40 18.82
CA VAL A 926 37.55 58.52 18.93
C VAL A 926 37.16 59.72 18.09
N GLY A 927 36.60 59.50 16.89
CA GLY A 927 36.23 60.59 15.98
C GLY A 927 35.05 60.24 15.08
N SER A 928 33.99 61.04 15.15
CA SER A 928 32.88 61.05 14.21
C SER A 928 33.39 61.47 12.82
N ALA A 929 33.31 60.58 11.83
CA ALA A 929 33.85 60.85 10.51
C ALA A 929 32.92 61.74 9.66
N SER A 930 33.50 62.79 9.06
CA SER A 930 32.93 63.63 8.02
C SER A 930 33.46 63.24 6.62
N ILE A 931 32.68 63.62 5.62
CA ILE A 931 32.63 63.20 4.20
C ILE A 931 33.95 63.35 3.41
N LEU A 932 34.28 62.35 2.58
CA LEU A 932 35.08 62.51 1.36
C LEU A 932 34.36 61.86 0.16
N THR A 933 34.01 62.69 -0.82
CA THR A 933 33.50 62.32 -2.14
C THR A 933 34.60 61.72 -3.02
N ASP A 934 34.17 60.98 -4.04
CA ASP A 934 35.00 60.21 -4.94
C ASP A 934 36.26 60.92 -5.46
N GLY A 935 37.34 60.16 -5.55
CA GLY A 935 38.61 60.58 -6.10
C GLY A 935 39.44 59.34 -6.40
N THR A 936 39.38 58.89 -7.64
CA THR A 936 40.28 57.86 -8.16
C THR A 936 41.73 58.35 -8.12
N SER A 937 42.60 57.69 -7.36
CA SER A 937 44.04 57.67 -7.60
C SER A 937 44.69 56.48 -6.86
N ASP A 938 45.17 55.54 -7.66
CA ASP A 938 46.33 54.66 -7.43
C ASP A 938 46.98 54.65 -6.03
N GLY A 939 46.79 53.55 -5.28
CA GLY A 939 47.56 53.32 -4.06
C GLY A 939 47.31 51.92 -3.53
N THR A 940 48.37 51.11 -3.54
CA THR A 940 48.48 49.71 -3.11
C THR A 940 48.28 49.46 -1.61
N ASP A 941 47.44 50.27 -0.95
CA ASP A 941 47.16 50.14 0.47
C ASP A 941 45.91 49.30 0.73
N ALA A 942 45.96 48.57 1.84
CA ALA A 942 44.96 47.62 2.30
C ALA A 942 43.60 48.30 2.61
N LYS A 943 42.66 48.37 1.66
CA LYS A 943 41.36 49.03 1.87
C LYS A 943 40.30 48.08 2.46
N PHE A 944 39.71 48.45 3.60
CA PHE A 944 38.54 47.78 4.18
C PHE A 944 37.36 48.77 4.18
N ASN A 945 36.26 48.47 3.48
CA ASN A 945 35.14 49.40 3.35
C ASN A 945 33.97 48.95 4.24
N VAL A 946 33.32 49.90 4.90
CA VAL A 946 32.10 49.70 5.70
C VAL A 946 31.03 50.69 5.23
N PHE A 947 29.79 50.25 5.03
CA PHE A 947 28.69 51.10 4.57
C PHE A 947 27.37 50.68 5.23
N LEU A 948 26.58 51.62 5.76
CA LEU A 948 25.26 51.35 6.33
C LEU A 948 24.19 52.10 5.54
N ASP A 949 23.32 51.36 4.85
CA ASP A 949 22.25 51.92 4.02
C ASP A 949 21.19 52.62 4.90
N ALA A 950 20.98 53.91 4.65
CA ALA A 950 20.05 54.73 5.42
C ALA A 950 18.57 54.34 5.23
N THR A 951 18.26 53.69 4.11
CA THR A 951 16.91 53.37 3.66
C THR A 951 16.52 51.97 4.11
N THR A 952 17.43 51.01 3.99
CA THR A 952 17.17 49.60 4.34
C THR A 952 17.70 49.20 5.71
N GLY A 953 18.62 49.97 6.29
CA GLY A 953 19.32 49.61 7.52
C GLY A 953 20.42 48.56 7.31
N ASP A 954 20.73 48.20 6.06
CA ASP A 954 21.68 47.13 5.74
C ASP A 954 23.15 47.58 5.87
N LEU A 955 24.00 46.79 6.51
CA LEU A 955 25.44 47.03 6.55
C LEU A 955 26.16 46.25 5.44
N TYR A 956 27.14 46.86 4.78
CA TYR A 956 27.99 46.25 3.78
C TYR A 956 29.45 46.38 4.22
N LEU A 957 30.18 45.27 4.22
CA LEU A 957 31.61 45.18 4.55
C LEU A 957 32.38 44.65 3.35
N LYS A 958 33.52 45.23 2.99
CA LYS A 958 34.36 44.75 1.87
C LYS A 958 35.84 44.79 2.21
N ASN A 959 36.50 43.63 2.16
CA ASN A 959 37.96 43.53 2.27
C ASN A 959 38.60 43.59 0.86
N ARG A 960 39.36 44.64 0.56
CA ARG A 960 40.11 44.81 -0.71
C ARG A 960 41.62 44.67 -0.56
N THR A 961 42.09 44.03 0.51
CA THR A 961 43.50 44.15 0.90
C THR A 961 44.51 43.48 -0.04
N GLY A 962 44.09 42.68 -1.02
CA GLY A 962 44.94 42.18 -2.13
C GLY A 962 46.21 41.42 -1.74
N THR A 963 46.42 41.12 -0.45
CA THR A 963 47.70 40.69 0.14
C THR A 963 47.54 39.57 1.18
N GLY A 964 46.41 38.87 1.23
CA GLY A 964 46.18 37.76 2.15
C GLY A 964 45.91 38.19 3.59
N ARG A 965 45.59 39.46 3.83
CA ARG A 965 45.32 39.99 5.18
C ARG A 965 43.88 39.68 5.59
N ARG A 966 43.74 38.98 6.72
CA ARG A 966 42.44 38.52 7.27
C ARG A 966 42.03 39.41 8.44
N TRP A 967 40.77 39.83 8.45
CA TRP A 967 40.19 40.69 9.48
C TRP A 967 39.10 39.97 10.24
N ILE A 968 39.16 39.97 11.57
CA ILE A 968 38.02 39.67 12.44
C ILE A 968 37.23 40.96 12.63
N VAL A 969 35.93 40.95 12.37
CA VAL A 969 35.05 42.11 12.51
C VAL A 969 34.03 41.81 13.58
N GLU A 970 33.97 42.64 14.61
CA GLU A 970 32.99 42.60 15.68
C GLU A 970 32.00 43.75 15.50
N LEU A 971 30.70 43.47 15.61
CA LEU A 971 29.63 44.47 15.55
C LEU A 971 28.84 44.47 16.87
N THR A 972 28.36 45.63 17.31
CA THR A 972 27.60 45.85 18.56
C THR A 972 26.48 46.85 18.39
#